data_AF-A0A803PGJ6-F1
#
_entry.id   AF-A0A803PGJ6-F1
#
_cell.length_a   1.000
_cell.length_b   1.000
_cell.length_c   1.000
_cell.angle_alpha   90.00
_cell.angle_beta   90.00
_cell.angle_gamma   90.00
#
_symmetry.space_group_name_H-M   'P 1'
#
loop_
_entity.id
_entity.type
_entity.pdbx_description
1 polymer ?
#
loop_
_entity_poly.entity_id
_entity_poly.type
_entity_poly.pdbx_seq_one_letter_code
_entity_poly.pdbx_strand_id
1 'polypeptide(L)'
;MILLTLAVSLQSLRPPSCSNQKLLKEENCPKASFFQVGMFYLSLYIIAIGNGGTRSNISTMGADQFDVFESKEKTQKLSFFNWWMSSILVGVLFSSTFLVYIQDNVGWSLGYGIPTVGLGFSVLILLFGTKFYRLKLPMGSPLTKMGMVLVASIRKWRVDLPNDPKDLYELSLEDYGNNNVKIIRLDHTPSLRFLDKAAVKTGSTSPWMLSTVTQVEETKQMIKMIPILIVSFIPNTIVAQLLTLFIKQGTTLDRNLGPHFQIPPACLIVLVTISFLISLVAYDRLFVPIVRRYTKNPRGITMLQRMGIGFAIHVIVMVVATLIERKRLGVARSKGALGKTDIVPLSIFVLLPQFALMGVGDTFMEPSQMEFYYDQAPESMKSLGSSLFCLSKGVGKVDDDEKGQSDENYTEDGTVDLKGRPVLRSNTGKWTACSFIVGYEVFERMAYYGISTNLVLYLTNKLHEGTVTSSNNVTNWAGTVWMTPILGAYIADAYLGRYTTFLIASAIYLLGMLLLTLTVSVPGLKPPSCGHGIKVEDCKKRASNFQVGIFYCALYIIAIGTGGTKPNISTMGADQFDEYEPKEKMQKLSFFNWWMFSIFFGTLFSNTFLVYIQDNVGWAIGYGLPTIGLAFAILVFLVGTKFYRHKWPSGSPLTKIVMVIVAAIGKWRVTLPTDPKELYELSLEDYAKSGKFRIDHTPSLRFLDKAAVKTSTNSLSSPWRLTPLKAIHFSSNKAQLSTDPWDQISKSHQLALQPSSQSSCSYPLSSTIVASSLLFRYTQNPRGITLLQRLGIGLILHTIIMVTACLAERKRLSVARENEINDKHQIVPLTIFILLPQFALMGVADSFVETAKLEFFYDQAPLSMKSLGTSYFTSSLGIGNFLSSFVLTTVSDYTKRGGRKGWILDNLNVSHLDYYYAFLAVLSFLNFFFFLYVAKSFVYNVDVTDLKKDLAMEISSKDKTLVLESEATHTGLII
;
A
#
# COMPACT_ATOMS: atom_id res chain seq x y z
N MET A 1 33.55 10.23 6.21
CA MET A 1 33.78 11.56 6.80
C MET A 1 34.79 12.39 6.01
N ILE A 2 36.00 11.89 5.73
CA ILE A 2 36.99 12.58 4.88
C ILE A 2 36.41 12.95 3.50
N LEU A 3 35.83 11.98 2.77
CA LEU A 3 35.22 12.21 1.45
C LEU A 3 34.09 13.26 1.48
N LEU A 4 33.27 13.27 2.54
CA LEU A 4 32.19 14.26 2.70
C LEU A 4 32.77 15.66 2.97
N THR A 5 33.82 15.76 3.79
CA THR A 5 34.53 17.03 4.06
C THR A 5 35.18 17.57 2.78
N LEU A 6 35.80 16.70 1.97
CA LEU A 6 36.38 17.07 0.68
C LEU A 6 35.31 17.52 -0.31
N ALA A 7 34.18 16.81 -0.40
CA ALA A 7 33.08 17.14 -1.29
C ALA A 7 32.50 18.54 -1.05
N VAL A 8 32.56 19.01 0.21
CA VAL A 8 32.02 20.33 0.60
C VAL A 8 33.08 21.44 0.58
N SER A 9 34.36 21.08 0.72
CA SER A 9 35.47 22.03 0.78
C SER A 9 36.07 22.36 -0.59
N LEU A 10 36.07 21.40 -1.52
CA LEU A 10 36.58 21.61 -2.87
C LEU A 10 35.52 22.25 -3.76
N GLN A 11 35.82 23.43 -4.33
CA GLN A 11 34.90 24.16 -5.19
C GLN A 11 34.48 23.38 -6.45
N SER A 12 35.33 22.46 -6.94
CA SER A 12 35.02 21.58 -8.08
C SER A 12 33.96 20.50 -7.76
N LEU A 13 33.82 20.12 -6.49
CA LEU A 13 32.92 19.05 -6.04
C LEU A 13 31.56 19.55 -5.54
N ARG A 14 31.31 20.86 -5.60
CA ARG A 14 30.02 21.48 -5.25
C ARG A 14 29.56 22.45 -6.35
N PRO A 15 28.24 22.68 -6.51
CA PRO A 15 27.77 23.70 -7.43
C PRO A 15 28.23 25.09 -6.98
N PRO A 16 28.44 26.03 -7.92
CA PRO A 16 28.86 27.39 -7.59
C PRO A 16 27.79 28.13 -6.78
N SER A 17 28.23 28.98 -5.86
CA SER A 17 27.36 29.72 -4.93
C SER A 17 26.55 30.80 -5.64
N CYS A 18 25.23 30.81 -5.44
CA CYS A 18 24.32 31.77 -6.08
C CYS A 18 24.43 33.21 -5.54
N SER A 19 25.12 33.42 -4.42
CA SER A 19 25.21 34.73 -3.73
C SER A 19 26.10 35.78 -4.42
N ASN A 20 26.92 35.41 -5.41
CA ASN A 20 27.94 36.32 -5.97
C ASN A 20 27.59 36.91 -7.35
N GLN A 21 26.38 36.73 -7.86
CA GLN A 21 25.92 37.36 -9.10
C GLN A 21 24.77 38.31 -8.81
N LYS A 22 25.09 39.60 -8.59
CA LYS A 22 24.17 40.71 -8.32
C LYS A 22 23.11 41.00 -9.41
N LEU A 23 22.89 40.12 -10.39
CA LEU A 23 22.02 40.36 -11.55
C LEU A 23 21.20 39.15 -12.03
N LEU A 24 21.12 38.07 -11.24
CA LEU A 24 20.20 36.97 -11.54
C LEU A 24 19.18 36.83 -10.41
N LYS A 25 17.90 37.00 -10.74
CA LYS A 25 16.80 36.46 -9.92
C LYS A 25 17.12 34.98 -9.66
N GLU A 26 17.03 34.55 -8.40
CA GLU A 26 17.42 33.22 -7.87
C GLU A 26 16.80 31.99 -8.58
N GLU A 27 15.99 32.17 -9.63
CA GLU A 27 15.40 31.09 -10.41
C GLU A 27 16.41 30.29 -11.25
N ASN A 28 17.66 30.77 -11.43
CA ASN A 28 18.69 30.15 -12.27
C ASN A 28 19.95 29.68 -11.52
N CYS A 29 19.81 29.09 -10.33
CA CYS A 29 20.92 28.39 -9.68
C CYS A 29 21.29 27.09 -10.43
N PRO A 30 22.57 26.87 -10.81
CA PRO A 30 22.98 25.64 -11.48
C PRO A 30 22.83 24.44 -10.54
N LYS A 31 22.15 23.39 -11.03
CA LYS A 31 22.00 22.13 -10.32
C LYS A 31 23.35 21.43 -10.18
N ALA A 32 23.52 20.67 -9.10
CA ALA A 32 24.71 19.84 -8.92
C ALA A 32 24.83 18.82 -10.06
N SER A 33 26.05 18.59 -10.55
CA SER A 33 26.30 17.61 -11.60
C SER A 33 26.10 16.19 -11.08
N PHE A 34 25.88 15.24 -11.99
CA PHE A 34 25.77 13.82 -11.64
C PHE A 34 26.98 13.33 -10.83
N PHE A 35 28.19 13.77 -11.19
CA PHE A 35 29.42 13.43 -10.48
C PHE A 35 29.46 14.00 -9.06
N GLN A 36 29.03 15.26 -8.87
CA GLN A 36 28.96 15.89 -7.55
C GLN A 36 27.95 15.18 -6.64
N VAL A 37 26.79 14.84 -7.19
CA VAL A 37 25.74 14.08 -6.48
C VAL A 37 26.20 12.65 -6.16
N GLY A 38 26.85 11.97 -7.12
CA GLY A 38 27.40 10.64 -6.94
C GLY A 38 28.47 10.58 -5.84
N MET A 39 29.42 11.52 -5.84
CA MET A 39 30.45 11.64 -4.79
C MET A 39 29.84 11.93 -3.42
N PHE A 40 28.82 12.80 -3.38
CA PHE A 40 28.10 13.11 -2.15
C PHE A 40 27.38 11.88 -1.57
N TYR A 41 26.58 11.16 -2.38
CA TYR A 41 25.91 9.94 -1.93
C TYR A 41 26.88 8.82 -1.58
N LEU A 42 27.92 8.60 -2.38
CA LEU A 42 28.97 7.63 -2.06
C LEU A 42 29.57 7.91 -0.68
N SER A 43 29.85 9.18 -0.38
CA SER A 43 30.36 9.58 0.94
C SER A 43 29.35 9.32 2.08
N LEU A 44 28.06 9.57 1.85
CA LEU A 44 27.00 9.32 2.82
C LEU A 44 26.79 7.82 3.08
N TYR A 45 26.79 6.99 2.04
CA TYR A 45 26.63 5.54 2.17
C TYR A 45 27.84 4.88 2.84
N ILE A 46 29.07 5.33 2.54
CA ILE A 46 30.28 4.87 3.25
C ILE A 46 30.19 5.24 4.74
N ILE A 47 29.71 6.44 5.08
CA ILE A 47 29.46 6.84 6.47
C ILE A 47 28.37 5.96 7.09
N ALA A 48 27.30 5.65 6.37
CA ALA A 48 26.22 4.78 6.86
C ALA A 48 26.72 3.36 7.17
N ILE A 49 27.53 2.76 6.28
CA ILE A 49 28.16 1.44 6.48
C ILE A 49 29.08 1.47 7.71
N GLY A 50 29.97 2.47 7.80
CA GLY A 50 30.89 2.61 8.93
C GLY A 50 30.18 2.83 10.27
N ASN A 51 29.13 3.65 10.29
CA ASN A 51 28.32 3.90 11.48
C ASN A 51 27.49 2.66 11.88
N GLY A 52 26.92 1.93 10.90
CA GLY A 52 26.17 0.69 11.15
C GLY A 52 27.04 -0.41 11.75
N GLY A 53 28.26 -0.57 11.26
CA GLY A 53 29.23 -1.55 11.78
C GLY A 53 29.78 -1.19 13.17
N THR A 54 30.00 0.09 13.46
CA THR A 54 30.53 0.53 14.78
C THR A 54 29.45 0.56 15.85
N ARG A 55 28.24 1.08 15.56
CA ARG A 55 27.16 1.26 16.54
C ARG A 55 26.61 -0.05 17.10
N SER A 56 26.58 -1.11 16.30
CA SER A 56 26.12 -2.44 16.71
C SER A 56 27.10 -3.17 17.63
N ASN A 57 28.40 -2.90 17.50
CA ASN A 57 29.45 -3.67 18.18
C ASN A 57 30.10 -2.95 19.37
N ILE A 58 30.16 -1.61 19.39
CA ILE A 58 30.92 -0.89 20.42
C ILE A 58 30.28 -0.98 21.81
N SER A 59 28.95 -0.97 21.89
CA SER A 59 28.20 -1.07 23.16
C SER A 59 28.28 -2.48 23.74
N THR A 60 28.21 -3.51 22.88
CA THR A 60 28.39 -4.91 23.29
C THR A 60 29.82 -5.19 23.69
N MET A 61 30.81 -4.67 22.94
CA MET A 61 32.24 -4.83 23.27
C MET A 61 32.59 -4.18 24.61
N GLY A 62 32.05 -2.99 24.91
CA GLY A 62 32.22 -2.34 26.22
C GLY A 62 31.55 -3.11 27.36
N ALA A 63 30.37 -3.68 27.11
CA ALA A 63 29.65 -4.51 28.07
C ALA A 63 30.33 -5.87 28.35
N ASP A 64 31.08 -6.39 27.38
CA ASP A 64 31.84 -7.64 27.46
C ASP A 64 33.12 -7.52 28.28
N GLN A 65 33.51 -6.29 28.66
CA GLN A 65 34.68 -6.07 29.52
C GLN A 65 34.43 -6.45 30.99
N PHE A 66 33.17 -6.64 31.38
CA PHE A 66 32.75 -6.94 32.74
C PHE A 66 32.14 -8.35 32.84
N ASP A 67 32.58 -9.13 33.82
CA ASP A 67 32.01 -10.44 34.14
C ASP A 67 30.63 -10.28 34.82
N VAL A 68 29.65 -11.06 34.35
CA VAL A 68 28.26 -11.03 34.81
C VAL A 68 28.05 -11.96 36.01
N PHE A 69 28.93 -12.93 36.22
CA PHE A 69 28.86 -13.87 37.33
C PHE A 69 29.46 -13.28 38.63
N GLU A 70 30.33 -12.28 38.50
CA GLU A 70 30.94 -11.56 39.62
C GLU A 70 30.06 -10.35 40.02
N SER A 71 29.58 -10.31 41.27
CA SER A 71 28.60 -9.30 41.71
C SER A 71 29.15 -7.86 41.65
N LYS A 72 30.46 -7.70 41.89
CA LYS A 72 31.16 -6.41 41.85
C LYS A 72 31.32 -5.90 40.41
N GLU A 73 31.79 -6.73 39.48
CA GLU A 73 31.91 -6.37 38.06
C GLU A 73 30.53 -6.14 37.41
N LYS A 74 29.50 -6.90 37.80
CA LYS A 74 28.10 -6.68 37.39
C LYS A 74 27.57 -5.30 37.78
N THR A 75 27.91 -4.80 38.97
CA THR A 75 27.53 -3.45 39.43
C THR A 75 28.32 -2.37 38.68
N GLN A 76 29.61 -2.59 38.43
CA GLN A 76 30.45 -1.69 37.63
C GLN A 76 29.98 -1.60 36.17
N LYS A 77 29.51 -2.70 35.59
CA LYS A 77 28.89 -2.75 34.26
C LYS A 77 27.68 -1.82 34.12
N LEU A 78 26.81 -1.81 35.14
CA LEU A 78 25.65 -0.90 35.19
C LEU A 78 26.12 0.57 35.25
N SER A 79 27.14 0.87 36.06
CA SER A 79 27.75 2.20 36.11
C SER A 79 28.41 2.60 34.78
N PHE A 80 29.05 1.66 34.08
CA PHE A 80 29.62 1.88 32.74
C PHE A 80 28.54 2.31 31.74
N PHE A 81 27.40 1.63 31.71
CA PHE A 81 26.28 2.02 30.83
C PHE A 81 25.72 3.41 31.18
N ASN A 82 25.69 3.77 32.46
CA ASN A 82 25.27 5.11 32.89
C ASN A 82 26.23 6.20 32.37
N TRP A 83 27.54 5.97 32.47
CA TRP A 83 28.56 6.90 31.93
C TRP A 83 28.59 6.93 30.40
N TRP A 84 28.40 5.78 29.75
CA TRP A 84 28.26 5.66 28.31
C TRP A 84 27.04 6.42 27.78
N MET A 85 25.89 6.28 28.43
CA MET A 85 24.70 7.06 28.05
C MET A 85 24.90 8.55 28.32
N SER A 86 25.51 8.91 29.45
CA SER A 86 25.82 10.31 29.77
C SER A 86 26.77 10.96 28.76
N SER A 87 27.80 10.25 28.30
CA SER A 87 28.74 10.77 27.29
C SER A 87 28.09 10.94 25.92
N ILE A 88 27.23 9.99 25.52
CA ILE A 88 26.40 10.13 24.31
C ILE A 88 25.49 11.35 24.42
N LEU A 89 24.85 11.57 25.56
CA LEU A 89 23.95 12.71 25.77
C LEU A 89 24.68 14.05 25.68
N VAL A 90 25.86 14.17 26.31
CA VAL A 90 26.71 15.37 26.19
C VAL A 90 27.16 15.56 24.74
N GLY A 91 27.55 14.49 24.04
CA GLY A 91 27.91 14.52 22.63
C GLY A 91 26.75 14.94 21.71
N VAL A 92 25.53 14.47 21.98
CA VAL A 92 24.31 14.89 21.23
C VAL A 92 24.01 16.35 21.48
N LEU A 93 24.09 16.84 22.73
CA LEU A 93 23.87 18.26 23.04
C LEU A 93 24.92 19.15 22.38
N PHE A 94 26.21 18.78 22.46
CA PHE A 94 27.30 19.51 21.81
C PHE A 94 27.16 19.52 20.29
N SER A 95 26.86 18.37 19.67
CA SER A 95 26.73 18.27 18.21
C SER A 95 25.50 18.99 17.68
N SER A 96 24.35 18.84 18.32
CA SER A 96 23.11 19.52 17.91
C SER A 96 23.06 21.01 18.20
N THR A 97 23.96 21.56 19.02
CA THR A 97 24.11 23.00 19.25
C THR A 97 25.32 23.56 18.50
N PHE A 98 26.52 23.29 18.99
CA PHE A 98 27.77 23.91 18.56
C PHE A 98 28.17 23.51 17.14
N LEU A 99 28.12 22.21 16.81
CA LEU A 99 28.50 21.76 15.45
C LEU A 99 27.47 22.20 14.40
N VAL A 100 26.16 22.12 14.71
CA VAL A 100 25.11 22.65 13.84
C VAL A 100 25.25 24.17 13.65
N TYR A 101 25.60 24.91 14.71
CA TYR A 101 25.88 26.34 14.62
C TYR A 101 27.06 26.65 13.71
N ILE A 102 28.16 25.90 13.80
CA ILE A 102 29.30 26.02 12.88
C ILE A 102 28.88 25.71 11.45
N GLN A 103 28.07 24.68 11.23
CA GLN A 103 27.60 24.30 9.88
C GLN A 103 26.78 25.41 9.22
N ASP A 104 25.85 26.02 9.95
CA ASP A 104 24.90 27.01 9.41
C ASP A 104 25.50 28.43 9.34
N ASN A 105 26.32 28.84 10.33
CA ASN A 105 26.82 30.22 10.43
C ASN A 105 28.27 30.44 10.02
N VAL A 106 29.13 29.41 10.11
CA VAL A 106 30.56 29.55 9.78
C VAL A 106 30.88 28.88 8.44
N GLY A 107 30.44 27.64 8.26
CA GLY A 107 30.61 26.90 7.02
C GLY A 107 30.68 25.40 7.21
N TRP A 108 30.09 24.69 6.26
CA TRP A 108 30.01 23.22 6.25
C TRP A 108 31.37 22.51 6.21
N SER A 109 32.42 23.15 5.68
CA SER A 109 33.79 22.59 5.69
C SER A 109 34.34 22.39 7.10
N LEU A 110 34.25 23.41 7.97
CA LEU A 110 34.63 23.28 9.38
C LEU A 110 33.64 22.37 10.13
N GLY A 111 32.36 22.47 9.79
CA GLY A 111 31.29 21.65 10.38
C GLY A 111 31.45 20.13 10.18
N TYR A 112 32.04 19.68 9.05
CA TYR A 112 32.38 18.28 8.81
C TYR A 112 33.85 17.95 9.11
N GLY A 113 34.74 18.94 9.07
CA GLY A 113 36.16 18.80 9.40
C GLY A 113 36.40 18.46 10.88
N ILE A 114 35.73 19.16 11.81
CA ILE A 114 35.87 18.91 13.26
C ILE A 114 35.51 17.45 13.62
N PRO A 115 34.33 16.91 13.21
CA PRO A 115 34.02 15.49 13.41
C PRO A 115 35.00 14.52 12.72
N THR A 116 35.55 14.89 11.56
CA THR A 116 36.52 14.04 10.84
C THR A 116 37.82 13.88 11.63
N VAL A 117 38.34 14.97 12.19
CA VAL A 117 39.54 14.94 13.06
C VAL A 117 39.25 14.20 14.36
N GLY A 118 38.09 14.48 14.99
CA GLY A 118 37.67 13.79 16.21
C GLY A 118 37.52 12.28 16.02
N LEU A 119 36.97 11.84 14.88
CA LEU A 119 36.87 10.42 14.55
C LEU A 119 38.25 9.79 14.37
N GLY A 120 39.18 10.47 13.67
CA GLY A 120 40.56 10.02 13.55
C GLY A 120 41.24 9.82 14.91
N PHE A 121 41.10 10.78 15.82
CA PHE A 121 41.62 10.69 17.19
C PHE A 121 40.98 9.54 17.98
N SER A 122 39.67 9.33 17.84
CA SER A 122 38.97 8.23 18.51
C SER A 122 39.44 6.84 18.06
N VAL A 123 39.74 6.66 16.76
CA VAL A 123 40.30 5.41 16.23
C VAL A 123 41.70 5.18 16.80
N LEU A 124 42.52 6.23 16.90
CA LEU A 124 43.84 6.13 17.54
C LEU A 124 43.72 5.68 19.00
N ILE A 125 42.82 6.30 19.79
CA ILE A 125 42.56 5.87 21.18
C ILE A 125 42.13 4.40 21.24
N LEU A 126 41.23 3.98 20.36
CA LEU A 126 40.76 2.59 20.31
C LEU A 126 41.92 1.62 20.05
N LEU A 127 42.81 1.97 19.12
CA LEU A 127 44.01 1.18 18.78
C LEU A 127 45.01 1.12 19.94
N PHE A 128 45.24 2.23 20.65
CA PHE A 128 46.06 2.25 21.87
C PHE A 128 45.47 1.39 22.98
N GLY A 129 44.14 1.34 23.09
CA GLY A 129 43.40 0.54 24.07
C GLY A 129 43.43 -0.97 23.84
N THR A 130 43.88 -1.45 22.67
CA THR A 130 43.84 -2.88 22.29
C THR A 130 44.48 -3.82 23.31
N LYS A 131 45.54 -3.40 24.00
CA LYS A 131 46.21 -4.18 25.05
C LYS A 131 45.38 -4.35 26.33
N PHE A 132 44.36 -3.53 26.54
CA PHE A 132 43.54 -3.52 27.76
C PHE A 132 42.19 -4.23 27.58
N TYR A 133 41.82 -4.60 26.36
CA TYR A 133 40.52 -5.21 26.09
C TYR A 133 40.53 -6.73 26.34
N ARG A 134 39.51 -7.21 27.06
CA ARG A 134 39.13 -8.63 27.13
C ARG A 134 38.35 -8.98 25.86
N LEU A 135 38.87 -9.90 25.06
CA LEU A 135 38.27 -10.33 23.78
C LEU A 135 37.49 -11.63 23.96
N LYS A 136 36.22 -11.65 23.53
CA LYS A 136 35.44 -12.89 23.42
C LYS A 136 35.80 -13.64 22.13
N LEU A 137 35.99 -14.95 22.24
CA LEU A 137 36.20 -15.83 21.09
C LEU A 137 34.94 -15.89 20.21
N PRO A 138 35.07 -15.96 18.87
CA PRO A 138 33.92 -16.02 17.98
C PRO A 138 33.15 -17.34 18.15
N MET A 139 31.93 -17.28 18.68
CA MET A 139 31.08 -18.46 18.94
C MET A 139 30.20 -18.89 17.73
N GLY A 140 30.61 -18.51 16.51
CA GLY A 140 29.84 -18.68 15.27
C GLY A 140 28.73 -17.64 15.10
N SER A 141 28.08 -17.62 13.92
CA SER A 141 27.00 -16.68 13.62
C SER A 141 25.66 -17.11 14.24
N PRO A 142 24.98 -16.26 15.04
CA PRO A 142 23.63 -16.50 15.54
C PRO A 142 22.62 -16.81 14.43
N LEU A 143 22.74 -16.17 13.27
CA LEU A 143 21.88 -16.42 12.11
C LEU A 143 22.10 -17.81 11.53
N THR A 144 23.33 -18.34 11.58
CA THR A 144 23.62 -19.71 11.15
C THR A 144 23.02 -20.71 12.13
N LYS A 145 23.05 -20.46 13.44
CA LYS A 145 22.40 -21.31 14.46
C LYS A 145 20.88 -21.34 14.29
N MET A 146 20.25 -20.17 14.11
CA MET A 146 18.82 -20.09 13.80
C MET A 146 18.49 -20.77 12.45
N GLY A 147 19.35 -20.60 11.45
CA GLY A 147 19.23 -21.25 10.15
C GLY A 147 19.32 -22.76 10.23
N MET A 148 20.23 -23.31 11.03
CA MET A 148 20.35 -24.75 11.28
C MET A 148 19.08 -25.32 11.90
N VAL A 149 18.52 -24.67 12.92
CA VAL A 149 17.26 -25.09 13.55
C VAL A 149 16.07 -25.01 12.59
N LEU A 150 15.95 -23.93 11.82
CA LEU A 150 14.88 -23.76 10.83
C LEU A 150 14.99 -24.80 9.70
N VAL A 151 16.20 -25.05 9.19
CA VAL A 151 16.43 -26.05 8.13
C VAL A 151 16.23 -27.46 8.66
N ALA A 152 16.75 -27.79 9.83
CA ALA A 152 16.59 -29.11 10.46
C ALA A 152 15.12 -29.42 10.76
N SER A 153 14.36 -28.45 11.29
CA SER A 153 12.93 -28.60 11.54
C SER A 153 12.11 -28.76 10.26
N ILE A 154 12.42 -28.02 9.18
CA ILE A 154 11.78 -28.16 7.87
C ILE A 154 12.14 -29.52 7.24
N ARG A 155 13.40 -29.94 7.26
CA ARG A 155 13.84 -31.24 6.72
C ARG A 155 13.21 -32.41 7.47
N LYS A 156 12.96 -32.25 8.76
CA LYS A 156 12.27 -33.23 9.61
C LYS A 156 10.76 -32.95 9.74
N TRP A 157 10.16 -32.16 8.87
CA TRP A 157 8.74 -31.80 8.98
C TRP A 157 7.81 -33.02 8.99
N ARG A 158 8.20 -34.11 8.33
CA ARG A 158 7.47 -35.39 8.29
C ARG A 158 7.82 -36.38 9.41
N VAL A 159 8.79 -36.05 10.27
CA VAL A 159 9.17 -36.88 11.42
C VAL A 159 8.22 -36.59 12.58
N ASP A 160 7.76 -37.65 13.24
CA ASP A 160 6.90 -37.52 14.41
C ASP A 160 7.68 -36.98 15.59
N LEU A 161 7.07 -36.04 16.29
CA LEU A 161 7.66 -35.45 17.48
C LEU A 161 7.38 -36.38 18.67
N PRO A 162 8.40 -36.78 19.45
CA PRO A 162 8.19 -37.56 20.66
C PRO A 162 7.21 -36.86 21.63
N ASN A 163 6.43 -37.65 22.36
CA ASN A 163 5.49 -37.13 23.35
C ASN A 163 6.18 -36.67 24.64
N ASP A 164 7.31 -37.30 25.02
CA ASP A 164 8.13 -36.88 26.15
C ASP A 164 9.27 -35.96 25.66
N PRO A 165 9.39 -34.71 26.18
CA PRO A 165 10.50 -33.81 25.87
C PRO A 165 11.89 -34.38 26.20
N LYS A 166 11.99 -35.38 27.09
CA LYS A 166 13.26 -36.04 27.44
C LYS A 166 13.84 -36.87 26.30
N ASP A 167 13.02 -37.25 25.32
CA ASP A 167 13.46 -38.01 24.15
C ASP A 167 14.10 -37.12 23.05
N LEU A 168 14.04 -35.79 23.23
CA LEU A 168 14.69 -34.83 22.35
C LEU A 168 16.20 -34.78 22.62
N TYR A 169 16.98 -34.50 21.58
CA TYR A 169 18.43 -34.43 21.65
C TYR A 169 18.92 -33.21 22.45
N GLU A 170 19.63 -33.46 23.54
CA GLU A 170 20.33 -32.47 24.35
C GLU A 170 21.67 -33.04 24.83
N LEU A 171 22.67 -32.17 25.02
CA LEU A 171 24.01 -32.54 25.50
C LEU A 171 24.04 -32.66 27.03
N SER A 172 24.97 -33.46 27.57
CA SER A 172 25.12 -33.62 29.03
C SER A 172 25.73 -32.36 29.68
N LEU A 173 25.50 -32.15 30.97
CA LEU A 173 26.04 -31.00 31.71
C LEU A 173 27.59 -31.00 31.76
N GLU A 174 28.21 -32.18 31.71
CA GLU A 174 29.68 -32.34 31.68
C GLU A 174 30.25 -31.95 30.30
N ASP A 175 29.55 -32.29 29.20
CA ASP A 175 29.93 -31.88 27.83
C ASP A 175 29.86 -30.36 27.63
N TYR A 176 28.91 -29.71 28.29
CA TYR A 176 28.81 -28.24 28.31
C TYR A 176 29.92 -27.57 29.15
N GLY A 177 30.44 -28.25 30.17
CA GLY A 177 31.48 -27.72 31.07
C GLY A 177 32.92 -27.92 30.61
N ASN A 178 33.17 -28.85 29.68
CA ASN A 178 34.52 -29.17 29.17
C ASN A 178 35.04 -28.15 28.15
N ASN A 179 34.13 -27.38 27.54
CA ASN A 179 34.47 -26.14 26.87
C ASN A 179 34.46 -25.04 27.94
N ASN A 180 35.49 -24.19 28.02
CA ASN A 180 35.66 -23.12 29.01
C ASN A 180 34.56 -22.01 29.01
N VAL A 181 33.33 -22.32 28.59
CA VAL A 181 32.17 -21.45 28.47
C VAL A 181 30.99 -22.12 29.17
N LYS A 182 30.55 -21.57 30.31
CA LYS A 182 29.27 -21.96 30.94
C LYS A 182 28.11 -21.59 30.03
N ILE A 183 27.65 -22.53 29.20
CA ILE A 183 26.41 -22.38 28.41
C ILE A 183 25.23 -22.73 29.33
N ILE A 184 24.27 -21.81 29.43
CA ILE A 184 23.05 -22.00 30.23
C ILE A 184 22.11 -22.89 29.42
N ARG A 185 21.81 -24.09 29.93
CA ARG A 185 20.81 -25.00 29.36
C ARG A 185 19.41 -24.36 29.49
N LEU A 186 18.63 -24.40 28.42
CA LEU A 186 17.24 -23.93 28.41
C LEU A 186 16.28 -25.11 28.43
N ASP A 187 15.21 -24.99 29.22
CA ASP A 187 14.16 -26.01 29.31
C ASP A 187 13.19 -25.92 28.12
N HIS A 188 12.65 -27.06 27.71
CA HIS A 188 11.68 -27.17 26.61
C HIS A 188 10.40 -26.38 26.90
N THR A 189 9.89 -25.65 25.88
CA THR A 189 8.61 -24.96 25.96
C THR A 189 7.63 -25.42 24.88
N PRO A 190 6.31 -25.51 25.18
CA PRO A 190 5.30 -26.01 24.23
C PRO A 190 4.94 -25.00 23.13
N SER A 191 5.53 -23.81 23.12
CA SER A 191 5.32 -22.82 22.06
C SER A 191 6.19 -23.11 20.84
N LEU A 192 5.65 -22.91 19.63
CA LEU A 192 6.36 -23.16 18.36
C LEU A 192 6.90 -24.60 18.24
N ARG A 193 6.09 -25.61 18.62
CA ARG A 193 6.49 -27.04 18.69
C ARG A 193 7.06 -27.63 17.40
N PHE A 194 6.75 -27.03 16.25
CA PHE A 194 7.30 -27.49 14.97
C PHE A 194 8.84 -27.34 14.92
N LEU A 195 9.43 -26.40 15.68
CA LEU A 195 10.88 -26.23 15.75
C LEU A 195 11.56 -27.33 16.58
N ASP A 196 10.83 -28.00 17.47
CA ASP A 196 11.34 -29.12 18.29
C ASP A 196 11.75 -30.31 17.43
N LYS A 197 11.21 -30.40 16.20
CA LYS A 197 11.59 -31.42 15.23
C LYS A 197 13.07 -31.38 14.88
N ALA A 198 13.74 -30.23 14.99
CA ALA A 198 15.17 -30.11 14.79
C ALA A 198 15.99 -30.98 15.77
N ALA A 199 15.45 -31.23 16.97
CA ALA A 199 16.09 -32.00 18.04
C ALA A 199 15.74 -33.50 18.03
N VAL A 200 14.96 -34.00 17.06
CA VAL A 200 14.61 -35.44 17.00
C VAL A 200 15.77 -36.26 16.41
N LYS A 201 16.20 -37.36 17.05
CA LYS A 201 17.29 -38.20 16.54
C LYS A 201 16.83 -39.09 15.38
N THR A 202 17.43 -38.92 14.19
CA THR A 202 17.07 -39.67 12.96
C THR A 202 18.28 -40.34 12.28
N GLY A 203 19.38 -40.56 13.01
CA GLY A 203 20.59 -41.26 12.54
C GLY A 203 21.69 -40.38 11.92
N SER A 204 21.37 -39.17 11.41
CA SER A 204 22.37 -38.19 10.95
C SER A 204 22.74 -37.22 12.06
N THR A 205 24.05 -37.05 12.33
CA THR A 205 24.60 -36.13 13.33
C THR A 205 25.06 -34.78 12.75
N SER A 206 24.76 -34.51 11.47
CA SER A 206 25.19 -33.26 10.84
C SER A 206 24.49 -32.04 11.49
N PRO A 207 25.20 -30.91 11.72
CA PRO A 207 24.64 -29.73 12.39
C PRO A 207 23.39 -29.12 11.73
N TRP A 208 23.18 -29.38 10.43
CA TRP A 208 22.01 -28.92 9.65
C TRP A 208 20.84 -29.92 9.65
N MET A 209 21.03 -31.09 10.26
CA MET A 209 20.00 -32.11 10.44
C MET A 209 19.64 -32.27 11.91
N LEU A 210 20.58 -32.17 12.85
CA LEU A 210 20.34 -32.36 14.28
C LEU A 210 20.83 -31.15 15.08
N SER A 211 19.93 -30.56 15.87
CA SER A 211 20.21 -29.41 16.75
C SER A 211 19.82 -29.75 18.19
N THR A 212 20.44 -29.11 19.18
CA THR A 212 20.08 -29.35 20.59
C THR A 212 18.79 -28.63 20.99
N VAL A 213 18.09 -29.11 22.02
CA VAL A 213 16.88 -28.45 22.57
C VAL A 213 17.19 -27.00 22.97
N THR A 214 18.35 -26.75 23.58
CA THR A 214 18.79 -25.38 23.91
C THR A 214 18.87 -24.48 22.66
N GLN A 215 19.43 -24.95 21.54
CA GLN A 215 19.47 -24.17 20.28
C GLN A 215 18.08 -23.90 19.70
N VAL A 216 17.16 -24.86 19.84
CA VAL A 216 15.76 -24.72 19.41
C VAL A 216 15.05 -23.64 20.24
N GLU A 217 15.20 -23.66 21.57
CA GLU A 217 14.59 -22.69 22.46
C GLU A 217 15.16 -21.27 22.28
N GLU A 218 16.47 -21.14 22.05
CA GLU A 218 17.09 -19.86 21.67
C GLU A 218 16.44 -19.28 20.39
N THR A 219 16.21 -20.14 19.39
CA THR A 219 15.57 -19.73 18.11
C THR A 219 14.09 -19.35 18.29
N LYS A 220 13.36 -20.09 19.14
CA LYS A 220 11.96 -19.76 19.49
C LYS A 220 11.84 -18.40 20.16
N GLN A 221 12.75 -18.07 21.09
CA GLN A 221 12.77 -16.77 21.76
C GLN A 221 13.00 -15.62 20.77
N MET A 222 13.91 -15.79 19.80
CA MET A 222 14.15 -14.81 18.73
C MET A 222 12.92 -14.60 17.83
N ILE A 223 12.23 -15.68 17.42
CA ILE A 223 11.03 -15.60 16.56
C ILE A 223 9.88 -14.86 17.26
N LYS A 224 9.74 -15.04 18.58
CA LYS A 224 8.70 -14.35 19.38
C LYS A 224 8.87 -12.83 19.45
N MET A 225 10.08 -12.30 19.17
CA MET A 225 10.32 -10.85 19.15
C MET A 225 9.96 -10.18 17.80
N ILE A 226 9.84 -10.95 16.71
CA ILE A 226 9.57 -10.43 15.35
C ILE A 226 8.24 -9.64 15.25
N PRO A 227 7.12 -10.07 15.87
CA PRO A 227 5.88 -9.27 15.86
C PRO A 227 6.04 -7.88 16.48
N ILE A 228 6.84 -7.76 17.55
CA ILE A 228 7.12 -6.45 18.19
C ILE A 228 8.01 -5.58 17.30
N LEU A 229 8.92 -6.20 16.53
CA LEU A 229 9.75 -5.52 15.53
C LEU A 229 8.88 -4.87 14.45
N ILE A 230 7.92 -5.61 13.89
CA ILE A 230 7.01 -5.11 12.85
C ILE A 230 6.15 -3.95 13.37
N VAL A 231 5.62 -4.06 14.59
CA VAL A 231 4.80 -3.00 15.22
C VAL A 231 5.60 -1.72 15.46
N SER A 232 6.92 -1.84 15.68
CA SER A 232 7.79 -0.69 15.95
C SER A 232 8.09 0.17 14.71
N PHE A 233 7.81 -0.30 13.48
CA PHE A 233 8.13 0.45 12.26
C PHE A 233 7.38 1.79 12.13
N ILE A 234 6.07 1.83 12.39
CA ILE A 234 5.27 3.07 12.26
C ILE A 234 5.73 4.16 13.26
N PRO A 235 5.92 3.88 14.56
CA PRO A 235 6.51 4.84 15.49
C PRO A 235 7.90 5.33 15.05
N ASN A 236 8.72 4.46 14.47
CA ASN A 236 10.04 4.85 13.96
C ASN A 236 9.95 5.78 12.73
N THR A 237 8.91 5.68 11.90
CA THR A 237 8.61 6.65 10.82
C THR A 237 8.20 8.02 11.37
N ILE A 238 7.52 8.08 12.52
CA ILE A 238 7.18 9.34 13.21
C ILE A 238 8.45 10.02 13.72
N VAL A 239 9.35 9.26 14.35
CA VAL A 239 10.66 9.76 14.79
C VAL A 239 11.50 10.30 13.61
N ALA A 240 11.37 9.73 12.40
CA ALA A 240 12.08 10.22 11.21
C ALA A 240 11.72 11.67 10.81
N GLN A 241 10.55 12.17 11.20
CA GLN A 241 10.11 13.54 10.92
C GLN A 241 10.95 14.59 11.68
N LEU A 242 11.51 14.23 12.84
CA LEU A 242 12.36 15.10 13.66
C LEU A 242 13.59 15.63 12.91
N LEU A 243 14.14 14.80 12.03
CA LEU A 243 15.37 15.10 11.28
C LEU A 243 15.10 15.64 9.87
N THR A 244 13.83 15.78 9.49
CA THR A 244 13.44 16.12 8.11
C THR A 244 12.42 17.27 8.10
N LEU A 245 11.12 16.96 8.07
CA LEU A 245 10.06 17.94 7.88
C LEU A 245 9.98 18.95 9.02
N PHE A 246 10.24 18.54 10.27
CA PHE A 246 10.19 19.48 11.41
C PHE A 246 11.31 20.52 11.35
N ILE A 247 12.51 20.13 10.90
CA ILE A 247 13.60 21.07 10.65
C ILE A 247 13.23 21.99 9.46
N LYS A 248 12.64 21.42 8.40
CA LYS A 248 12.24 22.22 7.24
C LYS A 248 11.19 23.27 7.61
N GLN A 249 10.23 22.95 8.47
CA GLN A 249 9.28 23.94 9.02
C GLN A 249 10.00 25.07 9.75
N GLY A 250 11.00 24.75 10.58
CA GLY A 250 11.81 25.73 11.30
C GLY A 250 12.54 26.73 10.40
N THR A 251 12.89 26.35 9.16
CA THR A 251 13.54 27.27 8.19
C THR A 251 12.65 28.42 7.73
N THR A 252 11.33 28.31 7.91
CA THR A 252 10.34 29.32 7.47
C THR A 252 9.83 30.23 8.58
N LEU A 253 10.32 30.04 9.81
CA LEU A 253 9.89 30.77 11.01
C LEU A 253 10.93 31.81 11.40
N ASP A 254 10.53 32.78 12.22
CA ASP A 254 11.45 33.77 12.78
C ASP A 254 12.41 33.09 13.78
N ARG A 255 13.71 33.20 13.47
CA ARG A 255 14.81 32.52 14.18
C ARG A 255 15.55 33.42 15.16
N ASN A 256 15.17 34.70 15.25
CA ASN A 256 15.84 35.66 16.10
C ASN A 256 15.56 35.39 17.58
N LEU A 257 16.63 35.25 18.38
CA LEU A 257 16.60 35.21 19.83
C LEU A 257 17.23 36.51 20.36
N GLY A 258 16.45 37.59 20.35
CA GLY A 258 16.94 38.94 20.60
C GLY A 258 17.57 39.59 19.35
N PRO A 259 18.27 40.73 19.50
CA PRO A 259 18.69 41.56 18.37
C PRO A 259 19.91 41.06 17.59
N HIS A 260 20.74 40.16 18.16
CA HIS A 260 22.03 39.78 17.57
C HIS A 260 22.21 38.28 17.29
N PHE A 261 21.27 37.42 17.70
CA PHE A 261 21.44 35.98 17.63
C PHE A 261 20.33 35.30 16.84
N GLN A 262 20.71 34.51 15.84
CA GLN A 262 19.81 33.67 15.05
C GLN A 262 20.10 32.20 15.31
N ILE A 263 19.07 31.46 15.72
CA ILE A 263 19.20 30.04 16.02
C ILE A 263 19.07 29.22 14.72
N PRO A 264 20.00 28.29 14.43
CA PRO A 264 19.84 27.34 13.33
C PRO A 264 18.61 26.45 13.53
N PRO A 265 17.76 26.22 12.51
CA PRO A 265 16.54 25.41 12.64
C PRO A 265 16.78 23.98 13.11
N ALA A 266 17.91 23.39 12.74
CA ALA A 266 18.29 22.05 13.16
C ALA A 266 18.64 21.96 14.67
N CYS A 267 18.96 23.08 15.34
CA CYS A 267 19.20 23.12 16.78
C CYS A 267 17.95 22.83 17.62
N LEU A 268 16.75 22.86 17.04
CA LEU A 268 15.51 22.51 17.75
C LEU A 268 15.51 21.07 18.28
N ILE A 269 16.34 20.18 17.72
CA ILE A 269 16.48 18.81 18.23
C ILE A 269 17.00 18.78 19.68
N VAL A 270 17.70 19.82 20.13
CA VAL A 270 18.14 19.98 21.53
C VAL A 270 16.96 19.96 22.50
N LEU A 271 15.80 20.48 22.07
CA LEU A 271 14.58 20.51 22.88
C LEU A 271 14.03 19.10 23.13
N VAL A 272 14.18 18.18 22.17
CA VAL A 272 13.83 16.76 22.35
C VAL A 272 14.76 16.14 23.38
N THR A 273 16.07 16.38 23.26
CA THR A 273 17.08 15.85 24.18
C THR A 273 16.86 16.34 25.62
N ILE A 274 16.60 17.64 25.82
CA ILE A 274 16.32 18.20 27.14
C ILE A 274 15.01 17.64 27.71
N SER A 275 13.94 17.58 26.91
CA SER A 275 12.65 17.04 27.34
C SER A 275 12.72 15.56 27.70
N PHE A 276 13.45 14.76 26.91
CA PHE A 276 13.73 13.35 27.17
C PHE A 276 14.45 13.17 28.51
N LEU A 277 15.46 14.00 28.80
CA LEU A 277 16.21 13.94 30.07
C LEU A 277 15.33 14.26 31.28
N ILE A 278 14.57 15.35 31.22
CA ILE A 278 13.68 15.76 32.31
C ILE A 278 12.62 14.67 32.54
N SER A 279 12.03 14.17 31.46
CA SER A 279 11.00 13.13 31.52
C SER A 279 11.55 11.81 32.03
N LEU A 280 12.79 11.44 31.70
CA LEU A 280 13.44 10.23 32.20
C LEU A 280 13.68 10.30 33.71
N VAL A 281 14.18 11.44 34.22
CA VAL A 281 14.34 11.65 35.67
C VAL A 281 12.99 11.61 36.39
N ALA A 282 11.95 12.23 35.81
CA ALA A 282 10.59 12.19 36.35
C ALA A 282 10.00 10.77 36.33
N TYR A 283 10.27 9.99 35.27
CA TYR A 283 9.86 8.60 35.16
C TYR A 283 10.47 7.75 36.29
N ASP A 284 11.78 7.83 36.51
CA ASP A 284 12.48 7.02 37.51
C ASP A 284 12.22 7.45 38.95
N ARG A 285 12.16 8.77 39.22
CA ARG A 285 12.02 9.31 40.59
C ARG A 285 10.58 9.44 41.06
N LEU A 286 9.62 9.63 40.15
CA LEU A 286 8.21 9.88 40.48
C LEU A 286 7.30 8.77 39.96
N PHE A 287 7.30 8.47 38.66
CA PHE A 287 6.35 7.51 38.08
C PHE A 287 6.58 6.08 38.61
N VAL A 288 7.82 5.57 38.58
CA VAL A 288 8.12 4.18 38.99
C VAL A 288 7.80 3.93 40.48
N PRO A 289 8.23 4.76 41.45
CA PRO A 289 7.90 4.53 42.87
C PRO A 289 6.41 4.59 43.16
N ILE A 290 5.67 5.50 42.50
CA ILE A 290 4.21 5.62 42.66
C ILE A 290 3.52 4.37 42.11
N VAL A 291 3.80 4.00 40.85
CA VAL A 291 3.14 2.85 40.22
C VAL A 291 3.50 1.55 40.92
N ARG A 292 4.75 1.38 41.39
CA ARG A 292 5.18 0.19 42.14
C ARG A 292 4.40 -0.03 43.43
N ARG A 293 3.94 1.03 44.11
CA ARG A 293 3.06 0.91 45.29
C ARG A 293 1.71 0.28 44.92
N TYR A 294 1.20 0.56 43.73
CA TYR A 294 -0.08 0.04 43.25
C TYR A 294 0.03 -1.33 42.58
N THR A 295 1.02 -1.53 41.70
CA THR A 295 1.15 -2.77 40.90
C THR A 295 1.91 -3.87 41.62
N LYS A 296 2.60 -3.55 42.72
CA LYS A 296 3.53 -4.44 43.45
C LYS A 296 4.65 -5.04 42.57
N ASN A 297 4.83 -4.56 41.35
CA ASN A 297 5.88 -4.98 40.44
C ASN A 297 7.17 -4.17 40.71
N PRO A 298 8.35 -4.79 40.90
CA PRO A 298 9.60 -4.07 41.15
C PRO A 298 10.00 -3.06 40.05
N ARG A 299 9.52 -3.26 38.81
CA ARG A 299 9.74 -2.37 37.65
C ARG A 299 8.61 -1.34 37.42
N GLY A 300 7.56 -1.34 38.23
CA GLY A 300 6.38 -0.47 38.04
C GLY A 300 5.37 -1.01 37.02
N ILE A 301 5.67 -0.90 35.72
CA ILE A 301 4.87 -1.43 34.60
C ILE A 301 5.70 -2.38 33.71
N THR A 302 5.07 -3.18 32.86
CA THR A 302 5.78 -4.10 31.96
C THR A 302 6.45 -3.35 30.79
N MET A 303 7.49 -3.93 30.17
CA MET A 303 8.19 -3.35 29.01
C MET A 303 7.22 -3.03 27.86
N LEU A 304 6.28 -3.93 27.55
CA LEU A 304 5.28 -3.74 26.49
C LEU A 304 4.28 -2.62 26.83
N GLN A 305 3.88 -2.49 28.10
CA GLN A 305 3.03 -1.38 28.55
C GLN A 305 3.77 -0.04 28.42
N ARG A 306 5.04 0.00 28.80
CA ARG A 306 5.90 1.18 28.66
C ARG A 306 6.06 1.58 27.18
N MET A 307 6.33 0.62 26.29
CA MET A 307 6.35 0.85 24.83
C MET A 307 5.02 1.38 24.28
N GLY A 308 3.89 0.79 24.70
CA GLY A 308 2.55 1.21 24.28
C GLY A 308 2.19 2.65 24.67
N ILE A 309 2.64 3.11 25.84
CA ILE A 309 2.49 4.52 26.27
C ILE A 309 3.29 5.44 25.35
N GLY A 310 4.54 5.08 25.02
CA GLY A 310 5.37 5.83 24.08
C GLY A 310 4.71 5.97 22.70
N PHE A 311 4.16 4.88 22.16
CA PHE A 311 3.42 4.91 20.89
C PHE A 311 2.20 5.83 20.93
N ALA A 312 1.46 5.83 22.04
CA ALA A 312 0.32 6.74 22.22
C ALA A 312 0.76 8.21 22.26
N ILE A 313 1.87 8.52 22.94
CA ILE A 313 2.42 9.88 22.99
C ILE A 313 2.89 10.33 21.59
N HIS A 314 3.52 9.45 20.80
CA HIS A 314 3.90 9.77 19.42
C HIS A 314 2.70 10.09 18.51
N VAL A 315 1.56 9.44 18.71
CA VAL A 315 0.31 9.82 18.02
C VAL A 315 -0.11 11.24 18.43
N ILE A 316 -0.05 11.57 19.72
CA ILE A 316 -0.33 12.93 20.24
C ILE A 316 0.64 13.95 19.63
N VAL A 317 1.93 13.63 19.53
CA VAL A 317 2.94 14.48 18.88
C VAL A 317 2.55 14.81 17.45
N MET A 318 2.10 13.83 16.66
CA MET A 318 1.69 14.07 15.28
C MET A 318 0.42 14.91 15.16
N VAL A 319 -0.52 14.76 16.10
CA VAL A 319 -1.70 15.64 16.19
C VAL A 319 -1.27 17.07 16.50
N VAL A 320 -0.40 17.27 17.49
CA VAL A 320 0.12 18.59 17.88
C VAL A 320 0.90 19.24 16.74
N ALA A 321 1.76 18.49 16.04
CA ALA A 321 2.49 18.97 14.87
C ALA A 321 1.55 19.42 13.74
N THR A 322 0.44 18.70 13.53
CA THR A 322 -0.60 19.09 12.55
C THR A 322 -1.28 20.41 12.94
N LEU A 323 -1.59 20.59 14.22
CA LEU A 323 -2.22 21.83 14.72
C LEU A 323 -1.27 23.03 14.60
N ILE A 324 0.02 22.83 14.90
CA ILE A 324 1.04 23.87 14.79
C ILE A 324 1.26 24.27 13.32
N GLU A 325 1.30 23.30 12.40
CA GLU A 325 1.43 23.61 10.97
C GLU A 325 0.21 24.38 10.44
N ARG A 326 -1.00 24.03 10.87
CA ARG A 326 -2.21 24.82 10.55
C ARG A 326 -2.08 26.26 11.04
N LYS A 327 -1.58 26.48 12.25
CA LYS A 327 -1.34 27.82 12.80
C LYS A 327 -0.29 28.58 11.99
N ARG A 328 0.83 27.95 11.64
CA ARG A 328 1.90 28.54 10.83
C ARG A 328 1.38 29.00 9.47
N LEU A 329 0.67 28.13 8.77
CA LEU A 329 0.07 28.42 7.47
C LEU A 329 -0.99 29.52 7.54
N GLY A 330 -1.78 29.56 8.61
CA GLY A 330 -2.76 30.63 8.84
C GLY A 330 -2.11 32.01 8.91
N VAL A 331 -1.02 32.13 9.68
CA VAL A 331 -0.29 33.40 9.81
C VAL A 331 0.42 33.77 8.50
N ALA A 332 1.07 32.80 7.85
CA ALA A 332 1.73 33.00 6.55
C ALA A 332 0.77 33.62 5.52
N ARG A 333 -0.47 33.09 5.43
CA ARG A 333 -1.51 33.62 4.54
C ARG A 333 -1.97 35.01 4.95
N SER A 334 -2.21 35.25 6.24
CA SER A 334 -2.69 36.56 6.72
C SER A 334 -1.70 37.71 6.51
N LYS A 335 -0.41 37.40 6.43
CA LYS A 335 0.68 38.37 6.28
C LYS A 335 1.30 38.37 4.88
N GLY A 336 0.78 37.55 3.95
CA GLY A 336 1.27 37.47 2.58
C GLY A 336 2.67 36.84 2.42
N ALA A 337 3.17 36.15 3.44
CA ALA A 337 4.50 35.52 3.46
C ALA A 337 4.45 34.10 2.86
N LEU A 338 4.28 34.02 1.53
CA LEU A 338 4.08 32.77 0.78
C LEU A 338 5.21 32.46 -0.21
N GLY A 339 6.19 33.35 -0.37
CA GLY A 339 7.37 33.17 -1.17
C GLY A 339 8.30 32.06 -0.64
N LYS A 340 9.14 31.51 -1.52
CA LYS A 340 10.03 30.36 -1.22
C LYS A 340 11.06 30.66 -0.12
N THR A 341 11.40 31.94 0.08
CA THR A 341 12.35 32.46 1.07
C THR A 341 11.68 33.35 2.11
N ASP A 342 10.35 33.52 2.06
CA ASP A 342 9.63 34.39 2.98
C ASP A 342 9.63 33.80 4.39
N ILE A 343 9.91 34.67 5.37
CA ILE A 343 9.89 34.31 6.78
C ILE A 343 8.51 34.65 7.35
N VAL A 344 7.84 33.65 7.89
CA VAL A 344 6.56 33.83 8.59
C VAL A 344 6.85 34.51 9.93
N PRO A 345 6.12 35.59 10.30
CA PRO A 345 6.35 36.33 11.54
C PRO A 345 5.78 35.58 12.76
N LEU A 346 6.28 34.37 12.97
CA LEU A 346 6.02 33.49 14.09
C LEU A 346 7.37 33.04 14.62
N SER A 347 7.56 33.15 15.93
CA SER A 347 8.76 32.63 16.57
C SER A 347 8.90 31.13 16.32
N ILE A 348 10.13 30.70 16.06
CA ILE A 348 10.49 29.28 15.88
C ILE A 348 10.04 28.39 17.04
N PHE A 349 9.89 28.94 18.25
CA PHE A 349 9.40 28.21 19.44
C PHE A 349 7.93 27.80 19.36
N VAL A 350 7.18 28.22 18.33
CA VAL A 350 5.84 27.65 18.08
C VAL A 350 5.89 26.13 17.84
N LEU A 351 7.04 25.60 17.40
CA LEU A 351 7.29 24.17 17.23
C LEU A 351 7.60 23.44 18.56
N LEU A 352 7.89 24.17 19.65
CA LEU A 352 8.32 23.59 20.94
C LEU A 352 7.42 22.43 21.43
N PRO A 353 6.07 22.48 21.37
CA PRO A 353 5.24 21.42 21.90
C PRO A 353 5.45 20.06 21.22
N GLN A 354 5.68 20.03 19.90
CA GLN A 354 5.87 18.78 19.17
C GLN A 354 7.27 18.18 19.43
N PHE A 355 8.30 19.02 19.64
CA PHE A 355 9.65 18.57 20.02
C PHE A 355 9.70 18.12 21.49
N ALA A 356 9.06 18.85 22.41
CA ALA A 356 9.02 18.51 23.82
C ALA A 356 8.24 17.21 24.06
N LEU A 357 7.04 17.07 23.50
CA LEU A 357 6.24 15.85 23.63
C LEU A 357 6.92 14.64 22.97
N MET A 358 7.69 14.85 21.90
CA MET A 358 8.50 13.77 21.32
C MET A 358 9.53 13.25 22.33
N GLY A 359 10.24 14.16 23.01
CA GLY A 359 11.19 13.75 24.06
C GLY A 359 10.52 12.96 25.19
N VAL A 360 9.31 13.34 25.60
CA VAL A 360 8.51 12.58 26.58
C VAL A 360 8.15 11.19 26.04
N GLY A 361 7.66 11.10 24.79
CA GLY A 361 7.31 9.82 24.16
C GLY A 361 8.49 8.88 24.02
N ASP A 362 9.65 9.41 23.64
CA ASP A 362 10.90 8.66 23.50
C ASP A 362 11.40 8.13 24.86
N THR A 363 11.15 8.81 25.99
CA THR A 363 11.47 8.30 27.33
C THR A 363 10.75 6.98 27.64
N PHE A 364 9.52 6.83 27.14
CA PHE A 364 8.74 5.61 27.30
C PHE A 364 9.08 4.58 26.22
N MET A 365 9.37 5.00 24.99
CA MET A 365 9.59 4.09 23.85
C MET A 365 11.04 3.60 23.70
N GLU A 366 12.04 4.48 23.67
CA GLU A 366 13.41 4.13 23.26
C GLU A 366 14.13 3.20 24.26
N PRO A 367 14.19 3.51 25.58
CA PRO A 367 14.83 2.61 26.54
C PRO A 367 14.10 1.27 26.66
N SER A 368 12.77 1.27 26.54
CA SER A 368 11.96 0.06 26.69
C SER A 368 12.03 -0.88 25.49
N GLN A 369 12.13 -0.35 24.26
CA GLN A 369 12.40 -1.15 23.06
C GLN A 369 13.79 -1.79 23.13
N MET A 370 14.82 -1.01 23.50
CA MET A 370 16.19 -1.52 23.62
C MET A 370 16.30 -2.57 24.73
N GLU A 371 15.75 -2.31 25.91
CA GLU A 371 15.73 -3.25 27.04
C GLU A 371 14.92 -4.51 26.71
N PHE A 372 13.79 -4.39 25.98
CA PHE A 372 13.01 -5.54 25.54
C PHE A 372 13.80 -6.46 24.59
N TYR A 373 14.40 -5.95 23.51
CA TYR A 373 15.14 -6.81 22.58
C TYR A 373 16.43 -7.39 23.19
N TYR A 374 17.02 -6.71 24.16
CA TYR A 374 18.22 -7.19 24.86
C TYR A 374 17.89 -8.24 25.93
N ASP A 375 16.88 -8.01 26.77
CA ASP A 375 16.48 -8.92 27.85
C ASP A 375 15.76 -10.17 27.32
N GLN A 376 15.03 -10.06 26.20
CA GLN A 376 14.32 -11.20 25.61
C GLN A 376 15.20 -12.03 24.65
N ALA A 377 16.39 -11.54 24.27
CA ALA A 377 17.33 -12.30 23.47
C ALA A 377 18.13 -13.29 24.35
N PRO A 378 18.34 -14.53 23.89
CA PRO A 378 19.18 -15.49 24.60
C PRO A 378 20.63 -15.01 24.66
N GLU A 379 21.38 -15.41 25.69
CA GLU A 379 22.76 -14.95 25.95
C GLU A 379 23.70 -15.09 24.72
N SER A 380 23.53 -16.16 23.93
CA SER A 380 24.34 -16.42 22.74
C SER A 380 23.93 -15.59 21.51
N MET A 381 22.78 -14.91 21.54
CA MET A 381 22.23 -14.12 20.43
C MET A 381 21.89 -12.67 20.84
N LYS A 382 22.40 -12.16 21.96
CA LYS A 382 22.16 -10.78 22.40
C LYS A 382 22.55 -9.70 21.38
N SER A 383 23.62 -9.93 20.61
CA SER A 383 24.00 -9.02 19.51
C SER A 383 22.96 -8.99 18.39
N LEU A 384 22.30 -10.13 18.09
CA LEU A 384 21.18 -10.22 17.15
C LEU A 384 19.93 -9.53 17.71
N GLY A 385 19.64 -9.66 19.01
CA GLY A 385 18.59 -8.89 19.70
C GLY A 385 18.78 -7.38 19.58
N SER A 386 19.97 -6.86 19.93
CA SER A 386 20.33 -5.46 19.73
C SER A 386 20.27 -5.03 18.26
N SER A 387 20.56 -5.94 17.33
CA SER A 387 20.44 -5.70 15.89
C SER A 387 18.97 -5.59 15.44
N LEU A 388 18.02 -6.32 16.05
CA LEU A 388 16.58 -6.14 15.79
C LEU A 388 16.08 -4.75 16.22
N PHE A 389 16.61 -4.20 17.33
CA PHE A 389 16.36 -2.80 17.70
C PHE A 389 16.87 -1.85 16.61
N CYS A 390 18.10 -2.01 16.14
CA CYS A 390 18.64 -1.19 15.05
C CYS A 390 17.87 -1.38 13.73
N LEU A 391 17.46 -2.60 13.40
CA LEU A 391 16.66 -2.94 12.22
C LEU A 391 15.28 -2.26 12.28
N SER A 392 14.66 -2.19 13.47
CA SER A 392 13.40 -1.46 13.67
C SER A 392 13.51 0.01 13.25
N LYS A 393 14.67 0.63 13.50
CA LYS A 393 14.97 2.02 13.14
C LYS A 393 15.39 2.16 11.68
N GLY A 394 16.05 1.14 11.13
CA GLY A 394 16.54 1.09 9.75
C GLY A 394 15.46 0.87 8.70
N VAL A 395 14.54 -0.08 8.91
CA VAL A 395 13.39 -0.36 8.00
C VAL A 395 12.40 0.81 8.00
N GLY A 396 12.34 1.61 9.07
CA GLY A 396 11.61 2.87 9.08
C GLY A 396 12.27 4.00 8.26
N LYS A 397 13.47 3.78 7.68
CA LYS A 397 14.26 4.83 7.01
C LYS A 397 15.10 4.38 5.81
N VAL A 398 14.91 3.19 5.25
CA VAL A 398 15.72 2.73 4.10
C VAL A 398 14.80 2.24 2.98
N ASP A 399 14.93 2.93 1.85
CA ASP A 399 14.58 2.45 0.51
C ASP A 399 15.43 1.21 0.17
N ASP A 400 14.80 0.17 -0.36
CA ASP A 400 15.36 -1.16 -0.62
C ASP A 400 16.25 -1.22 -1.87
N ASP A 401 17.45 -1.82 -1.75
CA ASP A 401 18.15 -2.69 -2.73
C ASP A 401 19.36 -3.31 -1.97
N GLU A 402 19.76 -4.60 -2.02
CA GLU A 402 19.91 -5.52 -3.15
C GLU A 402 20.09 -7.02 -2.70
N LYS A 403 20.39 -7.91 -3.67
CA LYS A 403 20.20 -9.37 -3.82
C LYS A 403 21.18 -10.34 -3.10
N GLY A 404 20.80 -11.64 -3.04
CA GLY A 404 21.68 -12.80 -2.81
C GLY A 404 21.11 -14.15 -3.30
N GLN A 405 21.98 -14.97 -3.90
CA GLN A 405 21.82 -16.15 -4.79
C GLN A 405 21.12 -17.42 -4.24
N SER A 406 20.49 -18.24 -5.11
CA SER A 406 20.26 -19.68 -4.87
C SER A 406 19.98 -20.50 -6.15
N ASP A 407 20.37 -21.77 -6.03
CA ASP A 407 20.32 -22.91 -6.95
C ASP A 407 19.07 -23.11 -7.83
N GLU A 408 19.29 -23.85 -8.92
CA GLU A 408 18.36 -24.14 -10.01
C GLU A 408 17.13 -24.97 -9.61
N ASN A 409 16.09 -24.29 -9.09
CA ASN A 409 14.73 -24.84 -8.99
C ASN A 409 13.83 -24.29 -10.10
N TYR A 410 12.96 -25.11 -10.67
CA TYR A 410 11.90 -24.66 -11.59
C TYR A 410 10.70 -24.10 -10.81
N THR A 411 9.85 -23.33 -11.49
CA THR A 411 8.61 -22.77 -10.94
C THR A 411 7.51 -23.85 -10.83
N GLU A 412 6.75 -23.83 -9.73
CA GLU A 412 5.71 -24.85 -9.44
C GLU A 412 4.29 -24.38 -9.78
N ASP A 413 4.12 -23.13 -10.18
CA ASP A 413 2.83 -22.49 -10.48
C ASP A 413 2.36 -22.63 -11.95
N GLY A 414 3.08 -23.44 -12.74
CA GLY A 414 2.78 -23.70 -14.14
C GLY A 414 3.16 -22.56 -15.09
N THR A 415 4.02 -21.63 -14.65
CA THR A 415 4.54 -20.57 -15.52
C THR A 415 5.56 -21.08 -16.53
N VAL A 416 5.53 -20.49 -17.73
CA VAL A 416 6.32 -20.88 -18.90
C VAL A 416 7.07 -19.70 -19.53
N ASP A 417 8.07 -20.01 -20.33
CA ASP A 417 8.69 -19.05 -21.25
C ASP A 417 7.79 -18.83 -22.48
N LEU A 418 8.15 -17.88 -23.36
CA LEU A 418 7.42 -17.61 -24.61
C LEU A 418 7.36 -18.81 -25.57
N LYS A 419 8.22 -19.82 -25.38
CA LYS A 419 8.24 -21.06 -26.17
C LYS A 419 7.44 -22.19 -25.51
N GLY A 420 6.79 -21.92 -24.38
CA GLY A 420 5.97 -22.88 -23.65
C GLY A 420 6.75 -23.84 -22.75
N ARG A 421 8.04 -23.60 -22.49
CA ARG A 421 8.88 -24.46 -21.65
C ARG A 421 8.81 -24.00 -20.18
N PRO A 422 8.88 -24.91 -19.19
CA PRO A 422 8.94 -24.56 -17.77
C PRO A 422 10.13 -23.66 -17.46
N VAL A 423 9.94 -22.66 -16.60
CA VAL A 423 10.99 -21.65 -16.33
C VAL A 423 11.73 -21.91 -15.02
N LEU A 424 13.05 -21.77 -15.08
CA LEU A 424 13.94 -21.73 -13.91
C LEU A 424 13.63 -20.50 -13.04
N ARG A 425 13.38 -20.73 -11.75
CA ARG A 425 13.01 -19.73 -10.73
C ARG A 425 14.10 -18.66 -10.57
N SER A 426 15.36 -18.95 -10.87
CA SER A 426 16.49 -18.02 -10.76
C SER A 426 16.56 -16.98 -11.90
N ASN A 427 16.11 -17.32 -13.12
CA ASN A 427 16.45 -16.55 -14.33
C ASN A 427 15.41 -15.51 -14.76
N THR A 428 14.14 -15.70 -14.41
CA THR A 428 13.03 -14.83 -14.86
C THR A 428 12.05 -14.52 -13.73
N GLY A 429 11.18 -13.53 -13.94
CA GLY A 429 10.19 -13.08 -12.97
C GLY A 429 10.77 -12.18 -11.89
N LYS A 430 10.20 -12.26 -10.68
CA LYS A 430 10.58 -11.48 -9.49
C LYS A 430 10.57 -9.96 -9.76
N TRP A 431 11.26 -9.22 -8.90
CA TRP A 431 11.38 -7.77 -8.99
C TRP A 431 11.97 -7.26 -10.31
N THR A 432 12.89 -7.99 -10.92
CA THR A 432 13.47 -7.60 -12.22
C THR A 432 12.41 -7.48 -13.31
N ALA A 433 11.47 -8.43 -13.38
CA ALA A 433 10.33 -8.35 -14.30
C ALA A 433 9.33 -7.27 -13.87
N CYS A 434 9.01 -7.22 -12.57
CA CYS A 434 8.01 -6.30 -12.04
C CYS A 434 8.40 -4.83 -12.16
N SER A 435 9.69 -4.47 -12.14
CA SER A 435 10.13 -3.08 -12.32
C SER A 435 9.69 -2.50 -13.67
N PHE A 436 9.72 -3.29 -14.75
CA PHE A 436 9.24 -2.86 -16.07
C PHE A 436 7.71 -2.67 -16.08
N ILE A 437 6.98 -3.55 -15.38
CA ILE A 437 5.52 -3.50 -15.26
C ILE A 437 5.07 -2.28 -14.44
N VAL A 438 5.73 -2.01 -13.31
CA VAL A 438 5.48 -0.81 -12.47
C VAL A 438 5.85 0.47 -13.22
N GLY A 439 6.94 0.46 -13.99
CA GLY A 439 7.33 1.58 -14.83
C GLY A 439 6.26 1.95 -15.85
N TYR A 440 5.70 0.97 -16.55
CA TYR A 440 4.57 1.20 -17.47
C TYR A 440 3.36 1.80 -16.75
N GLU A 441 3.01 1.27 -15.58
CA GLU A 441 1.85 1.71 -14.81
C GLU A 441 1.89 3.21 -14.48
N VAL A 442 3.06 3.78 -14.17
CA VAL A 442 3.19 5.23 -13.92
C VAL A 442 2.74 6.05 -15.14
N PHE A 443 3.24 5.72 -16.33
CA PHE A 443 2.97 6.47 -17.55
C PHE A 443 1.55 6.24 -18.08
N GLU A 444 1.03 5.02 -17.94
CA GLU A 444 -0.38 4.71 -18.23
C GLU A 444 -1.33 5.56 -17.37
N ARG A 445 -1.08 5.61 -16.06
CA ARG A 445 -1.92 6.36 -15.11
C ARG A 445 -1.84 7.84 -15.39
N MET A 446 -0.65 8.33 -15.72
CA MET A 446 -0.44 9.69 -16.15
C MET A 446 -1.23 10.03 -17.43
N ALA A 447 -1.26 9.14 -18.43
CA ALA A 447 -2.00 9.34 -19.68
C ALA A 447 -3.52 9.31 -19.48
N TYR A 448 -4.05 8.34 -18.72
CA TYR A 448 -5.48 8.25 -18.44
C TYR A 448 -6.00 9.47 -17.68
N TYR A 449 -5.40 9.78 -16.52
CA TYR A 449 -5.82 10.94 -15.71
C TYR A 449 -5.48 12.27 -16.38
N GLY A 450 -4.47 12.29 -17.26
CA GLY A 450 -4.11 13.48 -18.02
C GLY A 450 -5.22 13.86 -19.00
N ILE A 451 -5.93 12.88 -19.55
CA ILE A 451 -7.12 13.14 -20.34
C ILE A 451 -8.30 13.41 -19.42
N SER A 452 -8.63 12.47 -18.53
CA SER A 452 -9.92 12.44 -17.86
C SER A 452 -10.19 13.65 -16.97
N THR A 453 -9.17 14.14 -16.25
CA THR A 453 -9.33 15.20 -15.25
C THR A 453 -9.70 16.55 -15.87
N ASN A 454 -9.23 16.83 -17.08
CA ASN A 454 -9.41 18.14 -17.73
C ASN A 454 -10.21 18.07 -19.04
N LEU A 455 -10.69 16.89 -19.43
CA LEU A 455 -11.42 16.68 -20.68
C LEU A 455 -12.67 17.57 -20.76
N VAL A 456 -13.41 17.74 -19.66
CA VAL A 456 -14.62 18.57 -19.63
C VAL A 456 -14.32 20.02 -20.02
N LEU A 457 -13.19 20.57 -19.56
CA LEU A 457 -12.79 21.94 -19.89
C LEU A 457 -12.35 22.06 -21.36
N TYR A 458 -11.74 21.01 -21.93
CA TYR A 458 -11.47 20.99 -23.37
C TYR A 458 -12.77 21.03 -24.19
N LEU A 459 -13.74 20.19 -23.84
CA LEU A 459 -15.03 20.12 -24.54
C LEU A 459 -15.80 21.44 -24.45
N THR A 460 -15.82 22.10 -23.28
CA THR A 460 -16.54 23.37 -23.10
C THR A 460 -15.81 24.57 -23.70
N ASN A 461 -14.48 24.67 -23.51
CA ASN A 461 -13.73 25.87 -23.85
C ASN A 461 -13.15 25.85 -25.27
N LYS A 462 -12.85 24.66 -25.80
CA LYS A 462 -12.26 24.50 -27.15
C LYS A 462 -13.26 23.97 -28.16
N LEU A 463 -14.02 22.93 -27.84
CA LEU A 463 -15.04 22.39 -28.76
C LEU A 463 -16.40 23.11 -28.65
N HIS A 464 -16.53 24.04 -27.70
CA HIS A 464 -17.74 24.83 -27.48
C HIS A 464 -19.00 23.99 -27.27
N GLU A 465 -18.86 22.83 -26.63
CA GLU A 465 -19.99 22.04 -26.17
C GLU A 465 -20.66 22.68 -24.94
N GLY A 466 -21.98 22.56 -24.84
CA GLY A 466 -22.72 23.01 -23.65
C GLY A 466 -22.43 22.14 -22.44
N THR A 467 -22.66 22.66 -21.23
CA THR A 467 -22.26 22.04 -19.95
C THR A 467 -22.83 20.64 -19.75
N VAL A 468 -24.09 20.40 -20.17
CA VAL A 468 -24.73 19.08 -20.09
C VAL A 468 -24.13 18.11 -21.10
N THR A 469 -23.95 18.56 -22.35
CA THR A 469 -23.39 17.75 -23.44
C THR A 469 -21.95 17.33 -23.15
N SER A 470 -21.10 18.26 -22.73
CA SER A 470 -19.70 17.97 -22.39
C SER A 470 -19.59 17.02 -21.20
N SER A 471 -20.37 17.25 -20.14
CA SER A 471 -20.38 16.37 -18.96
C SER A 471 -20.79 14.94 -19.33
N ASN A 472 -21.87 14.79 -20.12
CA ASN A 472 -22.34 13.49 -20.61
C ASN A 472 -21.29 12.78 -21.47
N ASN A 473 -20.59 13.53 -22.33
CA ASN A 473 -19.57 12.95 -23.21
C ASN A 473 -18.35 12.46 -22.42
N VAL A 474 -17.93 13.19 -21.37
CA VAL A 474 -16.87 12.73 -20.46
C VAL A 474 -17.30 11.48 -19.70
N THR A 475 -18.50 11.47 -19.12
CA THR A 475 -19.00 10.31 -18.38
C THR A 475 -19.25 9.12 -19.30
N ASN A 476 -19.81 9.30 -20.50
CA ASN A 476 -19.97 8.20 -21.47
C ASN A 476 -18.62 7.60 -21.91
N TRP A 477 -17.61 8.44 -22.12
CA TRP A 477 -16.26 7.98 -22.44
C TRP A 477 -15.64 7.22 -21.26
N ALA A 478 -15.68 7.78 -20.06
CA ALA A 478 -15.20 7.11 -18.84
C ALA A 478 -15.95 5.79 -18.61
N GLY A 479 -17.26 5.77 -18.82
CA GLY A 479 -18.12 4.59 -18.75
C GLY A 479 -17.63 3.48 -19.67
N THR A 480 -17.37 3.83 -20.93
CA THR A 480 -16.80 2.92 -21.92
C THR A 480 -15.43 2.37 -21.49
N VAL A 481 -14.51 3.24 -21.04
CA VAL A 481 -13.17 2.86 -20.55
C VAL A 481 -13.23 1.84 -19.40
N TRP A 482 -14.24 1.94 -18.53
CA TRP A 482 -14.39 1.05 -17.38
C TRP A 482 -15.19 -0.23 -17.69
N MET A 483 -15.91 -0.29 -18.81
CA MET A 483 -16.62 -1.48 -19.31
C MET A 483 -15.78 -2.38 -20.22
N THR A 484 -14.92 -1.79 -21.07
CA THR A 484 -14.05 -2.54 -22.00
C THR A 484 -13.09 -3.55 -21.33
N PRO A 485 -12.68 -3.42 -20.04
CA PRO A 485 -11.92 -4.45 -19.33
C PRO A 485 -12.54 -5.85 -19.29
N ILE A 486 -13.87 -5.98 -19.36
CA ILE A 486 -14.52 -7.31 -19.44
C ILE A 486 -14.08 -8.04 -20.71
N LEU A 487 -14.11 -7.32 -21.85
CA LEU A 487 -13.73 -7.88 -23.14
C LEU A 487 -12.23 -8.17 -23.18
N GLY A 488 -11.41 -7.28 -22.64
CA GLY A 488 -9.96 -7.48 -22.53
C GLY A 488 -9.57 -8.70 -21.69
N ALA A 489 -10.24 -8.92 -20.56
CA ALA A 489 -10.04 -10.11 -19.73
C ALA A 489 -10.52 -11.39 -20.43
N TYR A 490 -11.69 -11.33 -21.09
CA TYR A 490 -12.23 -12.46 -21.86
C TYR A 490 -11.27 -12.92 -22.97
N ILE A 491 -10.78 -11.98 -23.79
CA ILE A 491 -9.86 -12.27 -24.90
C ILE A 491 -8.54 -12.88 -24.37
N ALA A 492 -8.02 -12.34 -23.26
CA ALA A 492 -6.79 -12.83 -22.65
C ALA A 492 -6.93 -14.25 -22.09
N ASP A 493 -8.01 -14.54 -21.36
CA ASP A 493 -8.20 -15.85 -20.72
C ASP A 493 -8.70 -16.93 -21.71
N ALA A 494 -9.43 -16.56 -22.77
CA ALA A 494 -10.01 -17.50 -23.73
C ALA A 494 -9.11 -17.82 -24.93
N TYR A 495 -8.38 -16.84 -25.49
CA TYR A 495 -7.74 -17.00 -26.81
C TYR A 495 -6.27 -16.62 -26.84
N LEU A 496 -5.92 -15.38 -26.50
CA LEU A 496 -4.61 -14.80 -26.86
C LEU A 496 -3.55 -14.90 -25.75
N GLY A 497 -3.97 -15.13 -24.50
CA GLY A 497 -3.09 -15.00 -23.34
C GLY A 497 -2.90 -13.54 -22.90
N ARG A 498 -2.51 -13.35 -21.63
CA ARG A 498 -2.41 -12.02 -20.98
C ARG A 498 -1.41 -11.10 -21.65
N TYR A 499 -0.22 -11.62 -21.98
CA TYR A 499 0.87 -10.85 -22.60
C TYR A 499 0.52 -10.34 -24.00
N THR A 500 0.05 -11.22 -24.89
CA THR A 500 -0.32 -10.86 -26.27
C THR A 500 -1.48 -9.87 -26.30
N THR A 501 -2.50 -10.10 -25.46
CA THR A 501 -3.63 -9.18 -25.32
C THR A 501 -3.18 -7.81 -24.85
N PHE A 502 -2.29 -7.75 -23.85
CA PHE A 502 -1.73 -6.51 -23.34
C PHE A 502 -0.94 -5.74 -24.40
N LEU A 503 -0.13 -6.43 -25.22
CA LEU A 503 0.66 -5.78 -26.28
C LEU A 503 -0.23 -5.17 -27.37
N ILE A 504 -1.19 -5.94 -27.89
CA ILE A 504 -2.14 -5.45 -28.91
C ILE A 504 -2.92 -4.25 -28.36
N ALA A 505 -3.41 -4.37 -27.12
CA ALA A 505 -4.16 -3.30 -26.47
C ALA A 505 -3.32 -2.05 -26.20
N SER A 506 -2.04 -2.20 -25.82
CA SER A 506 -1.11 -1.08 -25.63
C SER A 506 -0.80 -0.37 -26.95
N ALA A 507 -0.69 -1.10 -28.06
CA ALA A 507 -0.52 -0.51 -29.38
C ALA A 507 -1.76 0.28 -29.83
N ILE A 508 -2.96 -0.27 -29.59
CA ILE A 508 -4.24 0.43 -29.83
C ILE A 508 -4.33 1.69 -28.95
N TYR A 509 -3.92 1.60 -27.68
CA TYR A 509 -3.90 2.75 -26.78
C TYR A 509 -2.95 3.84 -27.29
N LEU A 510 -1.72 3.47 -27.66
CA LEU A 510 -0.76 4.42 -28.22
C LEU A 510 -1.28 5.08 -29.51
N LEU A 511 -1.91 4.31 -30.41
CA LEU A 511 -2.54 4.85 -31.62
C LEU A 511 -3.62 5.90 -31.27
N GLY A 512 -4.47 5.60 -30.28
CA GLY A 512 -5.48 6.55 -29.80
C GLY A 512 -4.87 7.82 -29.19
N MET A 513 -3.80 7.68 -28.40
CA MET A 513 -3.07 8.82 -27.81
C MET A 513 -2.38 9.69 -28.87
N LEU A 514 -1.78 9.07 -29.88
CA LEU A 514 -1.18 9.76 -31.03
C LEU A 514 -2.25 10.51 -31.82
N LEU A 515 -3.38 9.87 -32.11
CA LEU A 515 -4.49 10.51 -32.80
C LEU A 515 -5.05 11.68 -31.99
N LEU A 516 -5.27 11.51 -30.69
CA LEU A 516 -5.74 12.57 -29.80
C LEU A 516 -4.77 13.75 -29.78
N THR A 517 -3.47 13.49 -29.64
CA THR A 517 -2.43 14.53 -29.69
C THR A 517 -2.42 15.25 -31.03
N LEU A 518 -2.61 14.51 -32.14
CA LEU A 518 -2.70 15.09 -33.47
C LEU A 518 -3.93 16.01 -33.60
N THR A 519 -5.10 15.58 -33.11
CA THR A 519 -6.35 16.37 -33.17
C THR A 519 -6.22 17.72 -32.45
N VAL A 520 -5.47 17.77 -31.35
CA VAL A 520 -5.28 19.03 -30.59
C VAL A 520 -4.10 19.87 -31.09
N SER A 521 -3.20 19.29 -31.88
CA SER A 521 -1.98 19.95 -32.37
C SER A 521 -2.19 20.58 -33.75
N VAL A 522 -2.80 19.85 -34.69
CA VAL A 522 -2.91 20.26 -36.10
C VAL A 522 -3.98 21.33 -36.30
N PRO A 523 -3.66 22.49 -36.91
CA PRO A 523 -4.63 23.57 -37.12
C PRO A 523 -5.89 23.18 -37.89
N GLY A 524 -5.80 22.24 -38.85
CA GLY A 524 -6.97 21.76 -39.60
C GLY A 524 -7.91 20.83 -38.82
N LEU A 525 -7.42 20.22 -37.73
CA LEU A 525 -8.19 19.24 -36.92
C LEU A 525 -8.77 19.84 -35.64
N LYS A 526 -8.44 21.10 -35.32
CA LYS A 526 -8.97 21.85 -34.18
C LYS A 526 -9.70 23.12 -34.63
N PRO A 527 -10.70 23.59 -33.86
CA PRO A 527 -11.31 24.88 -34.12
C PRO A 527 -10.29 26.02 -33.98
N PRO A 528 -10.45 27.13 -34.73
CA PRO A 528 -9.52 28.26 -34.69
C PRO A 528 -9.47 28.92 -33.30
N SER A 529 -8.27 29.21 -32.81
CA SER A 529 -8.06 29.92 -31.54
C SER A 529 -8.55 31.36 -31.64
N CYS A 530 -9.38 31.82 -30.70
CA CYS A 530 -9.80 33.21 -30.64
C CYS A 530 -8.63 34.11 -30.23
N GLY A 531 -8.03 34.81 -31.20
CA GLY A 531 -6.89 35.72 -31.00
C GLY A 531 -6.95 36.93 -31.94
N HIS A 532 -6.00 37.86 -31.79
CA HIS A 532 -5.97 39.11 -32.56
C HIS A 532 -6.01 38.87 -34.08
N GLY A 533 -7.04 39.43 -34.72
CA GLY A 533 -7.25 39.35 -36.17
C GLY A 533 -8.42 38.48 -36.64
N ILE A 534 -9.12 37.79 -35.74
CA ILE A 534 -10.30 36.96 -36.07
C ILE A 534 -11.56 37.64 -35.51
N LYS A 535 -12.63 37.74 -36.33
CA LYS A 535 -13.91 38.31 -35.91
C LYS A 535 -14.49 37.48 -34.75
N VAL A 536 -15.02 38.14 -33.72
CA VAL A 536 -15.65 37.51 -32.55
C VAL A 536 -16.81 36.56 -32.97
N GLU A 537 -17.43 36.80 -34.13
CA GLU A 537 -18.44 35.92 -34.72
C GLU A 537 -17.86 34.60 -35.27
N ASP A 538 -16.65 34.61 -35.84
CA ASP A 538 -15.98 33.39 -36.30
C ASP A 538 -15.43 32.55 -35.15
N CYS A 539 -15.12 33.18 -34.01
CA CYS A 539 -14.81 32.53 -32.73
C CYS A 539 -16.02 31.78 -32.12
N LYS A 540 -17.25 32.17 -32.47
CA LYS A 540 -18.48 31.51 -32.01
C LYS A 540 -18.89 30.31 -32.89
N LYS A 541 -18.18 30.03 -33.99
CA LYS A 541 -18.48 28.87 -34.84
C LYS A 541 -18.12 27.58 -34.08
N ARG A 542 -19.13 26.73 -33.87
CA ARG A 542 -18.98 25.39 -33.29
C ARG A 542 -18.01 24.58 -34.15
N ALA A 543 -17.21 23.72 -33.51
CA ALA A 543 -16.27 22.84 -34.20
C ALA A 543 -16.98 22.05 -35.31
N SER A 544 -16.30 21.84 -36.44
CA SER A 544 -16.87 21.08 -37.57
C SER A 544 -17.20 19.65 -37.11
N ASN A 545 -18.27 19.06 -37.65
CA ASN A 545 -18.65 17.67 -37.36
C ASN A 545 -17.48 16.69 -37.60
N PHE A 546 -16.61 16.98 -38.56
CA PHE A 546 -15.40 16.20 -38.82
C PHE A 546 -14.37 16.31 -37.67
N GLN A 547 -14.13 17.52 -37.16
CA GLN A 547 -13.20 17.78 -36.04
C GLN A 547 -13.68 17.13 -34.75
N VAL A 548 -14.99 17.20 -34.49
CA VAL A 548 -15.63 16.52 -33.36
C VAL A 548 -15.55 15.00 -33.53
N GLY A 549 -15.87 14.49 -34.72
CA GLY A 549 -15.85 13.06 -35.03
C GLY A 549 -14.48 12.42 -34.87
N ILE A 550 -13.41 13.05 -35.38
CA ILE A 550 -12.04 12.52 -35.26
C ILE A 550 -11.53 12.58 -33.81
N PHE A 551 -11.91 13.61 -33.05
CA PHE A 551 -11.59 13.72 -31.62
C PHE A 551 -12.24 12.59 -30.80
N TYR A 552 -13.54 12.33 -30.98
CA TYR A 552 -14.21 11.21 -30.31
C TYR A 552 -13.71 9.86 -30.79
N CYS A 553 -13.38 9.71 -32.08
CA CYS A 553 -12.74 8.50 -32.59
C CYS A 553 -11.45 8.19 -31.82
N ALA A 554 -10.59 9.19 -31.59
CA ALA A 554 -9.38 9.03 -30.77
C ALA A 554 -9.71 8.59 -29.33
N LEU A 555 -10.67 9.25 -28.69
CA LEU A 555 -11.10 8.91 -27.33
C LEU A 555 -11.62 7.46 -27.21
N TYR A 556 -12.43 6.99 -28.17
CA TYR A 556 -12.96 5.63 -28.13
C TYR A 556 -11.92 4.57 -28.51
N ILE A 557 -10.94 4.88 -29.36
CA ILE A 557 -9.76 4.02 -29.58
C ILE A 557 -8.97 3.85 -28.28
N ILE A 558 -8.77 4.94 -27.52
CA ILE A 558 -8.16 4.91 -26.18
C ILE A 558 -8.98 4.02 -25.23
N ALA A 559 -10.31 4.11 -25.26
CA ALA A 559 -11.19 3.29 -24.42
C ALA A 559 -11.07 1.79 -24.73
N ILE A 560 -10.88 1.41 -25.99
CA ILE A 560 -10.62 0.02 -26.39
C ILE A 560 -9.24 -0.43 -25.91
N GLY A 561 -8.20 0.39 -26.12
CA GLY A 561 -6.83 0.09 -25.69
C GLY A 561 -6.71 -0.11 -24.18
N THR A 562 -7.28 0.81 -23.39
CA THR A 562 -7.30 0.70 -21.92
C THR A 562 -8.06 -0.53 -21.41
N GLY A 563 -9.09 -0.98 -22.14
CA GLY A 563 -9.83 -2.20 -21.83
C GLY A 563 -8.97 -3.46 -21.89
N GLY A 564 -8.05 -3.56 -22.84
CA GLY A 564 -7.14 -4.70 -22.92
C GLY A 564 -5.93 -4.60 -22.00
N THR A 565 -5.52 -3.41 -21.58
CA THR A 565 -4.33 -3.23 -20.71
C THR A 565 -4.66 -3.41 -19.23
N LYS A 566 -5.68 -2.71 -18.71
CA LYS A 566 -6.02 -2.65 -17.27
C LYS A 566 -6.19 -4.01 -16.56
N PRO A 567 -6.97 -4.99 -17.09
CA PRO A 567 -7.17 -6.28 -16.39
C PRO A 567 -5.94 -7.20 -16.48
N ASN A 568 -5.10 -7.02 -17.51
CA ASN A 568 -4.00 -7.92 -17.81
C ASN A 568 -2.69 -7.51 -17.14
N ILE A 569 -2.43 -6.22 -16.94
CA ILE A 569 -1.14 -5.77 -16.42
C ILE A 569 -0.92 -6.13 -14.94
N SER A 570 -1.93 -5.94 -14.09
CA SER A 570 -1.85 -6.23 -12.66
C SER A 570 -1.81 -7.74 -12.40
N THR A 571 -2.56 -8.51 -13.18
CA THR A 571 -2.58 -9.98 -13.12
C THR A 571 -1.28 -10.58 -13.64
N MET A 572 -0.71 -10.04 -14.72
CA MET A 572 0.60 -10.44 -15.22
C MET A 572 1.72 -10.09 -14.24
N GLY A 573 1.69 -8.93 -13.58
CA GLY A 573 2.63 -8.60 -12.51
C GLY A 573 2.57 -9.57 -11.33
N ALA A 574 1.36 -10.00 -10.97
CA ALA A 574 1.15 -11.02 -9.94
C ALA A 574 1.66 -12.42 -10.33
N ASP A 575 1.65 -12.75 -11.63
CA ASP A 575 2.18 -14.01 -12.18
C ASP A 575 3.71 -14.06 -12.25
N GLN A 576 4.40 -12.96 -11.96
CA GLN A 576 5.88 -12.95 -11.94
C GLN A 576 6.46 -13.58 -10.67
N PHE A 577 5.60 -14.00 -9.74
CA PHE A 577 5.97 -14.59 -8.45
C PHE A 577 5.29 -15.95 -8.29
N ASP A 578 6.08 -16.96 -7.98
CA ASP A 578 5.63 -18.32 -7.68
C ASP A 578 4.92 -18.34 -6.31
N GLU A 579 3.66 -18.77 -6.30
CA GLU A 579 2.83 -18.80 -5.07
C GLU A 579 3.25 -19.89 -4.08
N TYR A 580 3.98 -20.91 -4.56
CA TYR A 580 4.45 -22.04 -3.75
C TYR A 580 5.81 -21.76 -3.09
N GLU A 581 6.54 -20.74 -3.56
CA GLU A 581 7.79 -20.29 -2.95
C GLU A 581 7.53 -19.16 -1.93
N PRO A 582 7.80 -19.37 -0.63
CA PRO A 582 7.49 -18.38 0.41
C PRO A 582 8.21 -17.04 0.24
N LYS A 583 9.43 -17.03 -0.32
CA LYS A 583 10.17 -15.77 -0.62
C LYS A 583 9.49 -14.96 -1.72
N GLU A 584 9.12 -15.59 -2.82
CA GLU A 584 8.44 -14.91 -3.93
C GLU A 584 7.02 -14.49 -3.54
N LYS A 585 6.31 -15.27 -2.72
CA LYS A 585 5.02 -14.91 -2.14
C LYS A 585 5.08 -13.64 -1.28
N MET A 586 6.14 -13.45 -0.49
CA MET A 586 6.35 -12.21 0.27
C MET A 586 6.69 -11.03 -0.65
N GLN A 587 7.54 -11.26 -1.67
CA GLN A 587 7.87 -10.24 -2.67
C GLN A 587 6.66 -9.79 -3.49
N LYS A 588 5.71 -10.69 -3.78
CA LYS A 588 4.42 -10.38 -4.41
C LYS A 588 3.60 -9.36 -3.62
N LEU A 589 3.63 -9.40 -2.28
CA LEU A 589 2.96 -8.40 -1.44
C LEU A 589 3.64 -7.03 -1.56
N SER A 590 4.97 -6.99 -1.56
CA SER A 590 5.73 -5.75 -1.80
C SER A 590 5.50 -5.19 -3.22
N PHE A 591 5.34 -6.05 -4.24
CA PHE A 591 4.94 -5.63 -5.60
C PHE A 591 3.62 -4.87 -5.61
N PHE A 592 2.59 -5.37 -4.93
CA PHE A 592 1.31 -4.66 -4.86
C PHE A 592 1.41 -3.33 -4.10
N ASN A 593 2.30 -3.22 -3.12
CA ASN A 593 2.56 -1.93 -2.45
C ASN A 593 3.17 -0.91 -3.41
N TRP A 594 4.20 -1.30 -4.17
CA TRP A 594 4.84 -0.44 -5.18
C TRP A 594 3.93 -0.13 -6.38
N TRP A 595 3.08 -1.08 -6.79
CA TRP A 595 2.03 -0.89 -7.78
C TRP A 595 1.00 0.17 -7.32
N MET A 596 0.57 0.12 -6.06
CA MET A 596 -0.31 1.16 -5.52
C MET A 596 0.39 2.51 -5.45
N PHE A 597 1.65 2.54 -5.01
CA PHE A 597 2.45 3.77 -5.00
C PHE A 597 2.57 4.40 -6.40
N SER A 598 2.85 3.60 -7.44
CA SER A 598 2.97 4.10 -8.82
C SER A 598 1.67 4.69 -9.36
N ILE A 599 0.51 4.09 -9.02
CA ILE A 599 -0.81 4.63 -9.34
C ILE A 599 -1.01 6.01 -8.70
N PHE A 600 -0.71 6.15 -7.40
CA PHE A 600 -0.88 7.43 -6.71
C PHE A 600 0.10 8.49 -7.22
N PHE A 601 1.35 8.11 -7.48
CA PHE A 601 2.34 9.01 -8.05
C PHE A 601 1.92 9.52 -9.44
N GLY A 602 1.53 8.63 -10.35
CA GLY A 602 1.07 9.01 -11.70
C GLY A 602 -0.19 9.88 -11.68
N THR A 603 -1.14 9.58 -10.79
CA THR A 603 -2.37 10.37 -10.61
C THR A 603 -2.06 11.77 -10.05
N LEU A 604 -1.19 11.86 -9.03
CA LEU A 604 -0.79 13.13 -8.43
C LEU A 604 -0.05 14.01 -9.43
N PHE A 605 0.89 13.44 -10.17
CA PHE A 605 1.64 14.15 -11.22
C PHE A 605 0.68 14.68 -12.30
N SER A 606 -0.27 13.86 -12.74
CA SER A 606 -1.22 14.24 -13.77
C SER A 606 -2.15 15.38 -13.32
N ASN A 607 -2.79 15.22 -12.17
CA ASN A 607 -3.77 16.17 -11.64
C ASN A 607 -3.17 17.51 -11.19
N THR A 608 -1.84 17.62 -11.13
CA THR A 608 -1.14 18.86 -10.77
C THR A 608 -0.37 19.42 -11.96
N PHE A 609 0.69 18.73 -12.37
CA PHE A 609 1.64 19.22 -13.35
C PHE A 609 1.07 19.18 -14.79
N LEU A 610 0.40 18.08 -15.18
CA LEU A 610 -0.15 17.99 -16.54
C LEU A 610 -1.35 18.90 -16.75
N VAL A 611 -2.28 18.94 -15.78
CA VAL A 611 -3.42 19.87 -15.83
C VAL A 611 -2.93 21.32 -15.92
N TYR A 612 -1.90 21.69 -15.13
CA TYR A 612 -1.28 23.01 -15.22
C TYR A 612 -0.73 23.31 -16.63
N ILE A 613 -0.06 22.34 -17.26
CA ILE A 613 0.46 22.49 -18.63
C ILE A 613 -0.69 22.65 -19.63
N GLN A 614 -1.75 21.85 -19.52
CA GLN A 614 -2.89 21.89 -20.43
C GLN A 614 -3.59 23.25 -20.40
N ASP A 615 -3.77 23.80 -19.21
CA ASP A 615 -4.49 25.06 -19.00
C ASP A 615 -3.64 26.29 -19.31
N ASN A 616 -2.36 26.30 -18.92
CA ASN A 616 -1.52 27.50 -18.99
C ASN A 616 -0.55 27.54 -20.18
N VAL A 617 -0.13 26.38 -20.69
CA VAL A 617 0.86 26.29 -21.78
C VAL A 617 0.18 25.89 -23.09
N GLY A 618 -0.58 24.80 -23.07
CA GLY A 618 -1.40 24.37 -24.19
C GLY A 618 -1.63 22.86 -24.27
N TRP A 619 -2.80 22.51 -24.82
CA TRP A 619 -3.29 21.14 -24.98
C TRP A 619 -2.38 20.23 -25.81
N ALA A 620 -1.68 20.77 -26.81
CA ALA A 620 -0.75 19.99 -27.64
C ALA A 620 0.40 19.40 -26.82
N ILE A 621 1.02 20.20 -25.95
CA ILE A 621 2.09 19.74 -25.05
C ILE A 621 1.49 18.89 -23.92
N GLY A 622 0.31 19.28 -23.42
CA GLY A 622 -0.40 18.57 -22.36
C GLY A 622 -0.80 17.12 -22.70
N TYR A 623 -1.14 16.81 -23.96
CA TYR A 623 -1.39 15.45 -24.42
C TYR A 623 -0.17 14.80 -25.10
N GLY A 624 0.73 15.60 -25.68
CA GLY A 624 1.97 15.10 -26.27
C GLY A 624 2.92 14.46 -25.25
N LEU A 625 3.08 15.07 -24.07
CA LEU A 625 3.99 14.56 -23.05
C LEU A 625 3.58 13.17 -22.51
N PRO A 626 2.30 12.92 -22.17
CA PRO A 626 1.84 11.57 -21.84
C PRO A 626 1.91 10.59 -23.01
N THR A 627 1.73 11.04 -24.25
CA THR A 627 1.83 10.18 -25.44
C THR A 627 3.26 9.68 -25.64
N ILE A 628 4.26 10.56 -25.51
CA ILE A 628 5.68 10.20 -25.58
C ILE A 628 6.04 9.29 -24.40
N GLY A 629 5.57 9.63 -23.20
CA GLY A 629 5.77 8.80 -22.00
C GLY A 629 5.20 7.40 -22.14
N LEU A 630 3.99 7.27 -22.70
CA LEU A 630 3.36 5.98 -22.96
C LEU A 630 4.11 5.19 -24.05
N ALA A 631 4.57 5.84 -25.12
CA ALA A 631 5.39 5.20 -26.14
C ALA A 631 6.71 4.65 -25.54
N PHE A 632 7.37 5.46 -24.73
CA PHE A 632 8.58 5.05 -24.01
C PHE A 632 8.32 3.89 -23.05
N ALA A 633 7.23 3.95 -22.29
CA ALA A 633 6.81 2.88 -21.40
C ALA A 633 6.55 1.55 -22.13
N ILE A 634 5.92 1.60 -23.31
CA ILE A 634 5.72 0.41 -24.15
C ILE A 634 7.05 -0.17 -24.63
N LEU A 635 8.00 0.68 -25.03
CA LEU A 635 9.34 0.23 -25.42
C LEU A 635 10.09 -0.43 -24.25
N VAL A 636 10.04 0.19 -23.07
CA VAL A 636 10.63 -0.36 -21.83
C VAL A 636 9.97 -1.69 -21.47
N PHE A 637 8.64 -1.77 -21.60
CA PHE A 637 7.90 -3.01 -21.40
C PHE A 637 8.34 -4.11 -22.36
N LEU A 638 8.54 -3.79 -23.65
CA LEU A 638 9.03 -4.71 -24.68
C LEU A 638 10.47 -5.17 -24.42
N VAL A 639 11.34 -4.31 -23.89
CA VAL A 639 12.69 -4.71 -23.44
C VAL A 639 12.60 -5.75 -22.32
N GLY A 640 11.61 -5.61 -21.43
CA GLY A 640 11.31 -6.53 -20.34
C GLY A 640 10.86 -7.95 -20.78
N THR A 641 10.47 -8.13 -22.05
CA THR A 641 9.86 -9.38 -22.57
C THR A 641 10.64 -10.65 -22.21
N LYS A 642 11.98 -10.60 -22.26
CA LYS A 642 12.83 -11.77 -21.98
C LYS A 642 12.79 -12.20 -20.51
N PHE A 643 12.37 -11.32 -19.62
CA PHE A 643 12.35 -11.54 -18.17
C PHE A 643 10.97 -11.95 -17.66
N TYR A 644 9.91 -11.84 -18.46
CA TYR A 644 8.55 -12.17 -18.02
C TYR A 644 8.31 -13.68 -17.96
N ARG A 645 7.55 -14.08 -16.94
CA ARG A 645 6.92 -15.40 -16.81
C ARG A 645 5.52 -15.32 -17.42
N HIS A 646 5.13 -16.35 -18.19
CA HIS A 646 3.86 -16.39 -18.90
C HIS A 646 2.97 -17.54 -18.41
N LYS A 647 1.64 -17.34 -18.45
CA LYS A 647 0.66 -18.40 -18.22
C LYS A 647 -0.14 -18.67 -19.50
N TRP A 648 -0.30 -19.94 -19.83
CA TRP A 648 -1.10 -20.37 -20.98
C TRP A 648 -2.61 -20.17 -20.73
N PRO A 649 -3.40 -19.82 -21.76
CA PRO A 649 -4.84 -19.64 -21.62
C PRO A 649 -5.52 -20.93 -21.14
N SER A 650 -6.29 -20.85 -20.06
CA SER A 650 -7.03 -21.99 -19.46
C SER A 650 -8.54 -21.96 -19.76
N GLY A 651 -8.95 -21.09 -20.70
CA GLY A 651 -10.35 -20.83 -21.06
C GLY A 651 -11.03 -19.81 -20.14
N SER A 652 -12.00 -19.05 -20.68
CA SER A 652 -12.67 -18.00 -19.89
C SER A 652 -13.74 -18.57 -18.95
N PRO A 653 -13.75 -18.15 -17.66
CA PRO A 653 -14.84 -18.48 -16.76
C PRO A 653 -16.20 -17.89 -17.18
N LEU A 654 -16.22 -16.79 -17.93
CA LEU A 654 -17.46 -16.21 -18.48
C LEU A 654 -18.18 -17.19 -19.41
N THR A 655 -17.43 -17.88 -20.26
CA THR A 655 -18.00 -18.88 -21.17
C THR A 655 -18.75 -19.96 -20.39
N LYS A 656 -18.22 -20.38 -19.23
CA LYS A 656 -18.87 -21.38 -18.36
C LYS A 656 -20.16 -20.86 -17.74
N ILE A 657 -20.19 -19.61 -17.29
CA ILE A 657 -21.42 -18.97 -16.77
C ILE A 657 -22.49 -18.92 -17.86
N VAL A 658 -22.13 -18.45 -19.06
CA VAL A 658 -23.07 -18.32 -20.18
C VAL A 658 -23.60 -19.70 -20.61
N MET A 659 -22.74 -20.73 -20.66
CA MET A 659 -23.17 -22.12 -20.94
C MET A 659 -24.24 -22.61 -19.95
N VAL A 660 -24.06 -22.37 -18.66
CA VAL A 660 -25.02 -22.78 -17.62
C VAL A 660 -26.36 -22.04 -17.79
N ILE A 661 -26.32 -20.72 -18.00
CA ILE A 661 -27.54 -19.92 -18.20
C ILE A 661 -28.31 -20.37 -19.45
N VAL A 662 -27.61 -20.55 -20.57
CA VAL A 662 -28.22 -21.00 -21.84
C VAL A 662 -28.84 -22.40 -21.69
N ALA A 663 -28.13 -23.33 -21.05
CA ALA A 663 -28.64 -24.69 -20.80
C ALA A 663 -29.86 -24.69 -19.84
N ALA A 664 -29.87 -23.82 -18.81
CA ALA A 664 -30.98 -23.70 -17.88
C ALA A 664 -32.24 -23.09 -18.54
N ILE A 665 -32.07 -22.02 -19.34
CA ILE A 665 -33.16 -21.40 -20.10
C ILE A 665 -33.72 -22.37 -21.13
N GLY A 666 -32.85 -23.09 -21.85
CA GLY A 666 -33.27 -24.13 -22.80
C GLY A 666 -34.09 -25.25 -22.17
N LYS A 667 -33.88 -25.52 -20.87
CA LYS A 667 -34.61 -26.52 -20.08
C LYS A 667 -35.66 -25.92 -19.15
N TRP A 668 -36.10 -24.68 -19.38
CA TRP A 668 -37.02 -23.98 -18.47
C TRP A 668 -38.34 -24.74 -18.23
N ARG A 669 -38.79 -25.54 -19.20
CA ARG A 669 -40.03 -26.36 -19.09
C ARG A 669 -39.81 -27.76 -18.49
N VAL A 670 -38.58 -28.16 -18.21
CA VAL A 670 -38.27 -29.48 -17.64
C VAL A 670 -38.45 -29.45 -16.13
N THR A 671 -39.09 -30.47 -15.57
CA THR A 671 -39.31 -30.64 -14.13
C THR A 671 -37.99 -30.99 -13.44
N LEU A 672 -37.70 -30.29 -12.34
CA LEU A 672 -36.49 -30.53 -11.56
C LEU A 672 -36.69 -31.78 -10.68
N PRO A 673 -35.78 -32.78 -10.73
CA PRO A 673 -35.82 -33.91 -9.82
C PRO A 673 -35.71 -33.49 -8.35
N THR A 674 -36.35 -34.25 -7.46
CA THR A 674 -36.35 -33.97 -6.01
C THR A 674 -35.05 -34.44 -5.34
N ASP A 675 -34.41 -35.49 -5.86
CA ASP A 675 -33.13 -36.01 -5.37
C ASP A 675 -31.93 -35.40 -6.17
N PRO A 676 -31.00 -34.69 -5.51
CA PRO A 676 -29.79 -34.14 -6.14
C PRO A 676 -28.90 -35.19 -6.83
N LYS A 677 -29.00 -36.47 -6.46
CA LYS A 677 -28.19 -37.55 -7.05
C LYS A 677 -28.56 -37.86 -8.51
N GLU A 678 -29.73 -37.46 -8.97
CA GLU A 678 -30.20 -37.68 -10.34
C GLU A 678 -29.63 -36.65 -11.35
N LEU A 679 -29.06 -35.56 -10.84
CA LEU A 679 -28.43 -34.51 -11.64
C LEU A 679 -27.06 -34.97 -12.18
N TYR A 680 -26.67 -34.46 -13.35
CA TYR A 680 -25.40 -34.80 -13.99
C TYR A 680 -24.18 -34.24 -13.24
N GLU A 681 -23.24 -35.10 -12.86
CA GLU A 681 -21.96 -34.75 -12.23
C GLU A 681 -20.84 -35.70 -12.71
N LEU A 682 -19.60 -35.20 -12.79
CA LEU A 682 -18.42 -35.96 -13.23
C LEU A 682 -17.91 -36.91 -12.13
N SER A 683 -17.17 -37.97 -12.52
CA SER A 683 -16.62 -38.96 -11.57
C SER A 683 -15.45 -38.39 -10.75
N LEU A 684 -15.18 -38.97 -9.57
CA LEU A 684 -14.04 -38.59 -8.71
C LEU A 684 -12.68 -38.83 -9.39
N GLU A 685 -12.59 -39.84 -10.26
CA GLU A 685 -11.37 -40.14 -11.03
C GLU A 685 -11.07 -39.07 -12.09
N ASP A 686 -12.10 -38.53 -12.75
CA ASP A 686 -11.94 -37.42 -13.70
C ASP A 686 -11.49 -36.12 -13.00
N TYR A 687 -11.92 -35.95 -11.75
CA TYR A 687 -11.47 -34.87 -10.87
C TYR A 687 -10.00 -35.04 -10.46
N ALA A 688 -9.58 -36.26 -10.12
CA ALA A 688 -8.19 -36.57 -9.78
C ALA A 688 -7.25 -36.38 -10.99
N LYS A 689 -7.63 -36.85 -12.19
CA LYS A 689 -6.85 -36.67 -13.43
C LYS A 689 -6.65 -35.21 -13.82
N SER A 690 -7.62 -34.34 -13.49
CA SER A 690 -7.55 -32.90 -13.77
C SER A 690 -6.97 -32.06 -12.64
N GLY A 691 -6.58 -32.68 -11.51
CA GLY A 691 -6.05 -31.98 -10.33
C GLY A 691 -7.08 -31.06 -9.65
N LYS A 692 -8.38 -31.33 -9.79
CA LYS A 692 -9.48 -30.44 -9.34
C LYS A 692 -10.41 -31.14 -8.36
N PHE A 693 -10.94 -30.41 -7.38
CA PHE A 693 -11.83 -30.98 -6.35
C PHE A 693 -13.33 -30.87 -6.72
N ARG A 694 -14.15 -31.82 -6.26
CA ARG A 694 -15.62 -31.78 -6.35
C ARG A 694 -16.20 -30.73 -5.39
N ILE A 695 -17.33 -30.13 -5.73
CA ILE A 695 -18.07 -29.16 -4.90
C ILE A 695 -19.47 -29.73 -4.65
N ASP A 696 -19.95 -29.68 -3.40
CA ASP A 696 -21.23 -30.27 -3.00
C ASP A 696 -22.44 -29.40 -3.37
N HIS A 697 -23.61 -30.05 -3.52
CA HIS A 697 -24.85 -29.40 -3.96
C HIS A 697 -25.43 -28.43 -2.92
N THR A 698 -26.01 -27.32 -3.40
CA THR A 698 -26.61 -26.27 -2.57
C THR A 698 -28.03 -25.94 -3.07
N PRO A 699 -29.02 -25.73 -2.19
CA PRO A 699 -30.43 -25.52 -2.58
C PRO A 699 -30.76 -24.10 -3.11
N SER A 700 -29.80 -23.19 -3.17
CA SER A 700 -29.98 -21.82 -3.69
C SER A 700 -29.96 -21.80 -5.22
N LEU A 701 -30.85 -21.03 -5.87
CA LEU A 701 -30.94 -20.89 -7.34
C LEU A 701 -31.28 -22.18 -8.09
N ARG A 702 -32.23 -22.98 -7.57
CA ARG A 702 -32.70 -24.25 -8.14
C ARG A 702 -33.11 -24.19 -9.62
N PHE A 703 -33.41 -23.01 -10.17
CA PHE A 703 -33.70 -22.89 -11.59
C PHE A 703 -32.47 -23.16 -12.48
N LEU A 704 -31.24 -22.88 -11.99
CA LEU A 704 -29.99 -23.18 -12.70
C LEU A 704 -29.65 -24.66 -12.70
N ASP A 705 -30.10 -25.41 -11.68
CA ASP A 705 -29.95 -26.87 -11.60
C ASP A 705 -30.61 -27.59 -12.80
N LYS A 706 -31.56 -26.93 -13.48
CA LYS A 706 -32.14 -27.41 -14.74
C LYS A 706 -31.08 -27.70 -15.80
N ALA A 707 -29.96 -26.98 -15.80
CA ALA A 707 -28.86 -27.22 -16.75
C ALA A 707 -28.24 -28.63 -16.63
N ALA A 708 -28.26 -29.24 -15.43
CA ALA A 708 -27.73 -30.57 -15.14
C ALA A 708 -28.75 -31.71 -15.30
N VAL A 709 -30.01 -31.41 -15.65
CA VAL A 709 -31.03 -32.45 -15.84
C VAL A 709 -30.74 -33.26 -17.10
N LYS A 710 -30.63 -34.58 -16.93
CA LYS A 710 -30.48 -35.54 -18.04
C LYS A 710 -31.82 -35.70 -18.74
N THR A 711 -31.85 -35.54 -20.06
CA THR A 711 -33.04 -35.71 -20.91
C THR A 711 -32.69 -36.72 -21.98
N SER A 712 -33.65 -37.53 -22.43
CA SER A 712 -33.44 -38.63 -23.39
C SER A 712 -32.85 -38.19 -24.74
N THR A 713 -32.90 -36.88 -25.06
CA THR A 713 -32.33 -36.26 -26.27
C THR A 713 -30.87 -35.77 -26.11
N ASN A 714 -30.24 -35.92 -24.93
CA ASN A 714 -28.92 -35.33 -24.62
C ASN A 714 -27.72 -36.27 -24.93
N SER A 715 -27.86 -37.21 -25.86
CA SER A 715 -26.78 -38.16 -26.23
C SER A 715 -25.61 -37.55 -27.01
N LEU A 716 -25.61 -36.25 -27.29
CA LEU A 716 -24.43 -35.53 -27.80
C LEU A 716 -23.88 -34.56 -26.76
N SER A 717 -22.64 -34.81 -26.37
CA SER A 717 -21.78 -34.22 -25.34
C SER A 717 -21.46 -32.72 -25.49
N SER A 718 -22.39 -31.88 -25.96
CA SER A 718 -22.16 -30.44 -26.06
C SER A 718 -22.28 -29.76 -24.69
N PRO A 719 -21.25 -29.02 -24.22
CA PRO A 719 -21.28 -28.28 -22.94
C PRO A 719 -22.39 -27.22 -22.86
N TRP A 720 -22.99 -26.84 -24.01
CA TRP A 720 -24.08 -25.86 -24.10
C TRP A 720 -25.48 -26.45 -23.83
N ARG A 721 -25.61 -27.78 -23.77
CA ARG A 721 -26.90 -28.47 -23.54
C ARG A 721 -26.94 -29.24 -22.23
N LEU A 722 -25.81 -29.74 -21.74
CA LEU A 722 -25.72 -30.48 -20.49
C LEU A 722 -24.43 -30.10 -19.75
N THR A 723 -24.56 -29.51 -18.57
CA THR A 723 -23.44 -29.06 -17.75
C THR A 723 -23.38 -29.85 -16.44
N PRO A 724 -22.17 -30.23 -15.96
CA PRO A 724 -22.04 -30.91 -14.68
C PRO A 724 -22.41 -29.97 -13.52
N LEU A 725 -22.93 -30.53 -12.44
CA LEU A 725 -23.29 -29.85 -11.19
C LEU A 725 -22.19 -28.94 -10.67
N LYS A 726 -20.92 -29.36 -10.72
CA LYS A 726 -19.79 -28.47 -10.41
C LYS A 726 -19.74 -27.22 -11.28
N ALA A 727 -20.01 -27.29 -12.58
CA ALA A 727 -20.05 -26.11 -13.45
C ALA A 727 -21.24 -25.19 -13.09
N ILE A 728 -22.35 -25.78 -12.66
CA ILE A 728 -23.51 -25.05 -12.13
C ILE A 728 -23.16 -24.39 -10.81
N HIS A 729 -22.55 -25.07 -9.84
CA HIS A 729 -22.10 -24.48 -8.58
C HIS A 729 -20.94 -23.49 -8.75
N PHE A 730 -20.11 -23.70 -9.76
CA PHE A 730 -19.10 -22.74 -10.16
C PHE A 730 -19.73 -21.46 -10.74
N SER A 731 -20.88 -21.58 -11.41
CA SER A 731 -21.71 -20.46 -11.87
C SER A 731 -22.68 -19.92 -10.80
N SER A 732 -23.08 -20.74 -9.82
CA SER A 732 -24.13 -20.52 -8.81
C SER A 732 -23.54 -20.25 -7.42
N ASN A 733 -22.22 -20.12 -7.32
CA ASN A 733 -21.53 -19.92 -6.04
C ASN A 733 -22.19 -18.75 -5.29
N LYS A 734 -22.46 -18.95 -3.99
CA LYS A 734 -23.47 -18.25 -3.13
C LYS A 734 -23.58 -16.72 -3.23
N ALA A 735 -22.59 -16.02 -3.79
CA ALA A 735 -22.60 -14.57 -3.97
C ALA A 735 -22.89 -14.07 -5.40
N GLN A 736 -22.84 -14.94 -6.41
CA GLN A 736 -22.77 -14.51 -7.81
C GLN A 736 -24.10 -14.47 -8.54
N LEU A 737 -25.15 -15.14 -8.04
CA LEU A 737 -26.51 -15.07 -8.63
C LEU A 737 -27.65 -15.08 -7.60
N SER A 738 -27.37 -15.10 -6.28
CA SER A 738 -28.41 -15.24 -5.22
C SER A 738 -29.32 -14.02 -5.05
N THR A 739 -29.05 -12.95 -5.79
CA THR A 739 -29.98 -11.86 -6.04
C THR A 739 -30.18 -11.82 -7.54
N ASP A 740 -31.42 -11.72 -8.01
CA ASP A 740 -31.82 -11.62 -9.41
C ASP A 740 -30.75 -10.93 -10.27
N PRO A 741 -30.47 -11.34 -11.52
CA PRO A 741 -29.55 -10.59 -12.38
C PRO A 741 -29.89 -9.09 -12.39
N TRP A 742 -31.19 -8.75 -12.31
CA TRP A 742 -31.72 -7.39 -12.15
C TRP A 742 -31.36 -6.70 -10.83
N ASP A 743 -31.07 -7.45 -9.78
CA ASP A 743 -30.80 -6.99 -8.41
C ASP A 743 -29.27 -6.88 -8.14
N GLN A 744 -28.45 -7.67 -8.85
CA GLN A 744 -27.00 -7.44 -9.00
C GLN A 744 -26.70 -6.31 -10.00
N ILE A 745 -27.48 -6.26 -11.09
CA ILE A 745 -27.57 -5.10 -11.99
C ILE A 745 -28.10 -3.91 -11.20
N SER A 746 -29.02 -4.07 -10.23
CA SER A 746 -29.46 -3.00 -9.33
C SER A 746 -28.33 -2.53 -8.43
N LYS A 747 -27.63 -3.42 -7.70
CA LYS A 747 -26.46 -3.08 -6.86
C LYS A 747 -25.36 -2.38 -7.65
N SER A 748 -25.10 -2.79 -8.88
CA SER A 748 -24.12 -2.15 -9.78
C SER A 748 -24.67 -0.90 -10.47
N HIS A 749 -25.98 -0.81 -10.75
CA HIS A 749 -26.73 0.40 -11.17
C HIS A 749 -26.91 1.40 -10.03
N GLN A 750 -26.66 1.03 -8.78
CA GLN A 750 -26.93 1.88 -7.62
C GLN A 750 -25.67 2.45 -6.99
N LEU A 751 -24.56 1.71 -7.02
CA LEU A 751 -23.21 2.26 -6.82
C LEU A 751 -22.80 3.21 -7.97
N ALA A 752 -23.63 3.25 -9.02
CA ALA A 752 -23.50 4.03 -10.22
C ALA A 752 -24.13 5.44 -10.16
N LEU A 753 -24.92 5.76 -9.13
CA LEU A 753 -25.59 7.06 -8.99
C LEU A 753 -24.71 8.17 -8.41
N GLN A 754 -23.41 7.95 -8.31
CA GLN A 754 -22.46 8.89 -7.73
C GLN A 754 -21.88 9.79 -8.83
N PRO A 755 -21.93 11.13 -8.69
CA PRO A 755 -21.25 12.00 -9.63
C PRO A 755 -19.74 11.74 -9.53
N SER A 756 -19.19 11.17 -10.60
CA SER A 756 -17.76 10.98 -10.78
C SER A 756 -17.09 12.33 -11.07
N SER A 757 -16.95 13.19 -10.05
CA SER A 757 -15.98 14.28 -10.14
C SER A 757 -14.58 13.66 -10.02
N GLN A 758 -13.98 13.29 -11.16
CA GLN A 758 -12.61 12.77 -11.26
C GLN A 758 -11.52 13.82 -10.95
N SER A 759 -11.82 14.83 -10.14
CA SER A 759 -10.88 15.85 -9.71
C SER A 759 -10.39 15.57 -8.27
N SER A 760 -9.21 14.96 -8.18
CA SER A 760 -8.22 15.19 -7.11
C SER A 760 -8.66 15.02 -5.65
N CYS A 761 -8.67 13.77 -5.16
CA CYS A 761 -8.17 13.38 -3.82
C CYS A 761 -8.10 11.85 -3.69
N SER A 762 -7.28 11.19 -4.51
CA SER A 762 -6.97 9.77 -4.33
C SER A 762 -6.01 9.59 -3.15
N TYR A 763 -6.54 9.52 -1.92
CA TYR A 763 -5.83 9.06 -0.72
C TYR A 763 -6.54 7.84 -0.07
N PRO A 764 -6.69 6.69 -0.75
CA PRO A 764 -7.51 5.59 -0.23
C PRO A 764 -6.82 4.77 0.87
N LEU A 765 -5.49 4.78 0.98
CA LEU A 765 -4.81 3.84 1.88
C LEU A 765 -4.71 4.32 3.34
N SER A 766 -4.40 5.60 3.60
CA SER A 766 -4.20 6.10 4.97
C SER A 766 -5.51 6.21 5.77
N SER A 767 -6.59 6.65 5.13
CA SER A 767 -7.95 6.74 5.70
C SER A 767 -8.53 5.35 6.00
N THR A 768 -8.37 4.39 5.08
CA THR A 768 -8.87 3.01 5.27
C THR A 768 -8.08 2.28 6.34
N ILE A 769 -6.75 2.42 6.42
CA ILE A 769 -5.94 1.74 7.45
C ILE A 769 -6.21 2.31 8.86
N VAL A 770 -6.35 3.64 9.00
CA VAL A 770 -6.73 4.29 10.26
C VAL A 770 -8.13 3.86 10.71
N ALA A 771 -9.11 3.82 9.79
CA ALA A 771 -10.46 3.34 10.08
C ALA A 771 -10.50 1.84 10.43
N SER A 772 -9.72 1.01 9.72
CA SER A 772 -9.59 -0.43 9.97
C SER A 772 -9.05 -0.71 11.38
N SER A 773 -7.99 0.01 11.77
CA SER A 773 -7.27 -0.19 13.03
C SER A 773 -8.06 0.30 14.25
N LEU A 774 -8.79 1.41 14.09
CA LEU A 774 -9.74 1.93 15.08
C LEU A 774 -10.95 1.01 15.25
N LEU A 775 -11.52 0.50 14.15
CA LEU A 775 -12.69 -0.38 14.19
C LEU A 775 -12.34 -1.80 14.66
N PHE A 776 -11.14 -2.31 14.38
CA PHE A 776 -10.63 -3.60 14.89
C PHE A 776 -10.59 -3.64 16.42
N ARG A 777 -10.15 -2.53 17.05
CA ARG A 777 -10.12 -2.40 18.51
C ARG A 777 -11.49 -2.43 19.18
N TYR A 778 -12.56 -2.10 18.45
CA TYR A 778 -13.92 -2.00 19.01
C TYR A 778 -14.81 -3.21 18.72
N THR A 779 -14.58 -3.91 17.61
CA THR A 779 -15.48 -4.96 17.08
C THR A 779 -14.93 -6.38 17.23
N GLN A 780 -13.64 -6.53 17.52
CA GLN A 780 -12.90 -7.81 17.51
C GLN A 780 -12.96 -8.62 16.20
N ASN A 781 -13.49 -8.06 15.11
CA ASN A 781 -13.42 -8.67 13.79
C ASN A 781 -12.06 -8.31 13.16
N PRO A 782 -11.28 -9.25 12.56
CA PRO A 782 -9.98 -8.99 11.92
C PRO A 782 -9.97 -7.88 10.86
N ARG A 783 -11.14 -7.49 10.33
CA ARG A 783 -11.30 -6.37 9.37
C ARG A 783 -11.85 -5.07 10.00
N GLY A 784 -12.11 -5.08 11.30
CA GLY A 784 -12.84 -4.04 12.02
C GLY A 784 -14.34 -4.15 11.79
N ILE A 785 -14.86 -3.55 10.72
CA ILE A 785 -16.28 -3.68 10.38
C ILE A 785 -16.45 -4.60 9.17
N THR A 786 -17.63 -5.19 9.03
CA THR A 786 -17.93 -6.02 7.86
C THR A 786 -17.79 -5.22 6.57
N LEU A 787 -17.49 -5.89 5.45
CA LEU A 787 -17.37 -5.23 4.15
C LEU A 787 -18.66 -4.50 3.74
N LEU A 788 -19.84 -5.04 4.11
CA LEU A 788 -21.13 -4.38 3.88
C LEU A 788 -21.31 -3.14 4.78
N GLN A 789 -20.84 -3.18 6.03
CA GLN A 789 -20.84 -1.99 6.89
C GLN A 789 -19.93 -0.88 6.36
N ARG A 790 -18.76 -1.21 5.78
CA ARG A 790 -17.90 -0.20 5.11
C ARG A 790 -18.61 0.46 3.93
N LEU A 791 -19.23 -0.35 3.08
CA LEU A 791 -20.03 0.13 1.94
C LEU A 791 -21.17 1.04 2.43
N GLY A 792 -21.89 0.64 3.49
CA GLY A 792 -22.97 1.43 4.07
C GLY A 792 -22.51 2.79 4.63
N ILE A 793 -21.40 2.83 5.36
CA ILE A 793 -20.82 4.10 5.88
C ILE A 793 -20.45 5.02 4.71
N GLY A 794 -19.82 4.46 3.68
CA GLY A 794 -19.46 5.22 2.49
C GLY A 794 -20.66 5.81 1.75
N LEU A 795 -21.77 5.06 1.61
CA LEU A 795 -23.02 5.56 1.01
C LEU A 795 -23.67 6.69 1.82
N ILE A 796 -23.59 6.63 3.15
CA ILE A 796 -24.01 7.75 4.02
C ILE A 796 -23.13 8.97 3.77
N LEU A 797 -21.81 8.79 3.71
CA LEU A 797 -20.87 9.88 3.42
C LEU A 797 -21.14 10.50 2.04
N HIS A 798 -21.45 9.71 1.01
CA HIS A 798 -21.85 10.23 -0.31
C HIS A 798 -23.13 11.07 -0.26
N THR A 799 -24.10 10.70 0.58
CA THR A 799 -25.29 11.53 0.83
C THR A 799 -24.91 12.87 1.48
N ILE A 800 -24.03 12.84 2.49
CA ILE A 800 -23.51 14.05 3.15
C ILE A 800 -22.73 14.93 2.17
N ILE A 801 -21.96 14.33 1.24
CA ILE A 801 -21.21 15.04 0.20
C ILE A 801 -22.17 15.79 -0.73
N MET A 802 -23.25 15.15 -1.21
CA MET A 802 -24.23 15.83 -2.07
C MET A 802 -24.95 16.97 -1.35
N VAL A 803 -25.27 16.82 -0.06
CA VAL A 803 -25.82 17.91 0.75
C VAL A 803 -24.80 19.05 0.91
N THR A 804 -23.54 18.72 1.17
CA THR A 804 -22.45 19.70 1.31
C THR A 804 -22.24 20.47 0.00
N ALA A 805 -22.28 19.78 -1.14
CA ALA A 805 -22.17 20.38 -2.47
C ALA A 805 -23.36 21.30 -2.79
N CYS A 806 -24.58 20.90 -2.42
CA CYS A 806 -25.76 21.75 -2.52
C CYS A 806 -25.60 23.05 -1.71
N LEU A 807 -25.13 22.95 -0.46
CA LEU A 807 -24.91 24.12 0.41
C LEU A 807 -23.79 25.03 -0.10
N ALA A 808 -22.69 24.45 -0.59
CA ALA A 808 -21.58 25.20 -1.19
C ALA A 808 -22.05 25.99 -2.42
N GLU A 809 -22.84 25.36 -3.30
CA GLU A 809 -23.37 26.02 -4.49
C GLU A 809 -24.40 27.10 -4.13
N ARG A 810 -25.27 26.87 -3.15
CA ARG A 810 -26.17 27.92 -2.62
C ARG A 810 -25.40 29.14 -2.11
N LYS A 811 -24.29 28.92 -1.41
CA LYS A 811 -23.46 30.03 -0.94
C LYS A 811 -22.78 30.76 -2.09
N ARG A 812 -22.28 30.03 -3.11
CA ARG A 812 -21.70 30.63 -4.32
C ARG A 812 -22.73 31.50 -5.07
N LEU A 813 -23.95 31.00 -5.25
CA LEU A 813 -25.05 31.72 -5.91
C LEU A 813 -25.53 32.93 -5.10
N SER A 814 -25.56 32.85 -3.76
CA SER A 814 -25.87 34.00 -2.90
C SER A 814 -24.90 35.15 -3.14
N VAL A 815 -23.59 34.85 -3.14
CA VAL A 815 -22.54 35.86 -3.38
C VAL A 815 -22.58 36.38 -4.81
N ALA A 816 -22.86 35.53 -5.80
CA ALA A 816 -23.06 35.98 -7.17
C ALA A 816 -24.22 36.98 -7.28
N ARG A 817 -25.35 36.71 -6.60
CA ARG A 817 -26.52 37.60 -6.59
C ARG A 817 -26.25 38.91 -5.83
N GLU A 818 -25.61 38.85 -4.67
CA GLU A 818 -25.25 40.02 -3.86
C GLU A 818 -24.31 40.99 -4.61
N ASN A 819 -23.48 40.47 -5.52
CA ASN A 819 -22.55 41.27 -6.34
C ASN A 819 -23.06 41.50 -7.77
N GLU A 820 -24.34 41.20 -8.06
CA GLU A 820 -24.98 41.37 -9.38
C GLU A 820 -24.26 40.67 -10.55
N ILE A 821 -23.60 39.55 -10.27
CA ILE A 821 -22.80 38.77 -11.21
C ILE A 821 -23.71 37.83 -12.01
N ASN A 822 -24.14 38.27 -13.20
CA ASN A 822 -25.05 37.51 -14.06
C ASN A 822 -24.38 36.96 -15.33
N ASP A 823 -23.21 37.45 -15.70
CA ASP A 823 -22.54 37.07 -16.94
C ASP A 823 -21.70 35.79 -16.79
N LYS A 824 -21.60 35.00 -17.87
CA LYS A 824 -20.91 33.68 -17.86
C LYS A 824 -19.40 33.80 -17.58
N HIS A 825 -18.77 34.90 -17.97
CA HIS A 825 -17.32 35.10 -17.85
C HIS A 825 -16.91 35.86 -16.58
N GLN A 826 -17.88 36.39 -15.83
CA GLN A 826 -17.60 37.11 -14.59
C GLN A 826 -17.29 36.12 -13.46
N ILE A 827 -16.20 36.39 -12.75
CA ILE A 827 -15.71 35.54 -11.67
C ILE A 827 -16.38 35.97 -10.36
N VAL A 828 -17.02 35.02 -9.67
CA VAL A 828 -17.57 35.26 -8.34
C VAL A 828 -16.42 35.47 -7.34
N PRO A 829 -16.43 36.52 -6.49
CA PRO A 829 -15.34 36.85 -5.57
C PRO A 829 -15.31 35.88 -4.37
N LEU A 830 -15.10 34.60 -4.65
CA LEU A 830 -15.14 33.52 -3.68
C LEU A 830 -13.94 32.59 -3.91
N THR A 831 -13.27 32.21 -2.83
CA THR A 831 -12.09 31.34 -2.95
C THR A 831 -12.50 29.93 -3.37
N ILE A 832 -11.65 29.25 -4.13
CA ILE A 832 -11.85 27.83 -4.51
C ILE A 832 -12.02 26.89 -3.30
N PHE A 833 -11.54 27.29 -2.11
CA PHE A 833 -11.64 26.50 -0.88
C PHE A 833 -13.08 26.26 -0.40
N ILE A 834 -14.09 26.96 -0.94
CA ILE A 834 -15.50 26.63 -0.67
C ILE A 834 -15.85 25.21 -1.11
N LEU A 835 -15.14 24.68 -2.11
CA LEU A 835 -15.33 23.32 -2.63
C LEU A 835 -14.50 22.28 -1.85
N LEU A 836 -13.58 22.71 -0.97
CA LEU A 836 -12.71 21.78 -0.23
C LEU A 836 -13.50 20.74 0.59
N PRO A 837 -14.59 21.08 1.31
CA PRO A 837 -15.32 20.11 2.12
C PRO A 837 -15.90 18.95 1.30
N GLN A 838 -16.53 19.22 0.15
CA GLN A 838 -17.10 18.18 -0.71
C GLN A 838 -16.00 17.25 -1.30
N PHE A 839 -14.85 17.79 -1.69
CA PHE A 839 -13.74 16.99 -2.25
C PHE A 839 -12.98 16.20 -1.17
N ALA A 840 -12.74 16.79 0.01
CA ALA A 840 -12.09 16.10 1.12
C ALA A 840 -12.96 14.95 1.65
N LEU A 841 -14.27 15.17 1.77
CA LEU A 841 -15.22 14.13 2.14
C LEU A 841 -15.31 13.05 1.06
N MET A 842 -15.30 13.41 -0.23
CA MET A 842 -15.29 12.44 -1.34
C MET A 842 -14.09 11.49 -1.25
N GLY A 843 -12.88 12.01 -1.03
CA GLY A 843 -11.69 11.17 -0.84
C GLY A 843 -11.82 10.20 0.33
N VAL A 844 -12.42 10.62 1.45
CA VAL A 844 -12.71 9.73 2.59
C VAL A 844 -13.76 8.69 2.22
N ALA A 845 -14.88 9.09 1.62
CA ALA A 845 -15.97 8.18 1.24
C ALA A 845 -15.50 7.10 0.25
N ASP A 846 -14.73 7.48 -0.77
CA ASP A 846 -14.20 6.55 -1.78
C ASP A 846 -13.22 5.55 -1.17
N SER A 847 -12.48 5.95 -0.12
CA SER A 847 -11.63 5.04 0.65
C SER A 847 -12.45 3.91 1.30
N PHE A 848 -13.64 4.23 1.81
CA PHE A 848 -14.53 3.22 2.39
C PHE A 848 -15.26 2.39 1.33
N VAL A 849 -15.79 3.02 0.28
CA VAL A 849 -16.61 2.35 -0.74
C VAL A 849 -15.76 1.54 -1.69
N GLU A 850 -14.76 2.14 -2.33
CA GLU A 850 -14.04 1.50 -3.44
C GLU A 850 -13.14 0.37 -2.96
N THR A 851 -12.44 0.56 -1.83
CA THR A 851 -11.64 -0.51 -1.23
C THR A 851 -12.50 -1.67 -0.76
N ALA A 852 -13.62 -1.40 -0.08
CA ALA A 852 -14.52 -2.46 0.37
C ALA A 852 -15.22 -3.18 -0.79
N LYS A 853 -15.59 -2.46 -1.85
CA LYS A 853 -16.21 -3.02 -3.07
C LYS A 853 -15.27 -3.99 -3.77
N LEU A 854 -14.01 -3.59 -3.97
CA LEU A 854 -12.98 -4.43 -4.59
C LEU A 854 -12.69 -5.68 -3.74
N GLU A 855 -12.45 -5.52 -2.43
CA GLU A 855 -12.22 -6.63 -1.49
C GLU A 855 -13.42 -7.58 -1.44
N PHE A 856 -14.64 -7.03 -1.44
CA PHE A 856 -15.87 -7.81 -1.46
C PHE A 856 -15.98 -8.65 -2.72
N PHE A 857 -15.85 -8.06 -3.91
CA PHE A 857 -15.92 -8.84 -5.15
C PHE A 857 -14.79 -9.86 -5.28
N TYR A 858 -13.62 -9.58 -4.72
CA TYR A 858 -12.49 -10.50 -4.73
C TYR A 858 -12.67 -11.68 -3.77
N ASP A 859 -13.12 -11.45 -2.54
CA ASP A 859 -13.36 -12.49 -1.53
C ASP A 859 -14.56 -13.36 -1.85
N GLN A 860 -15.57 -12.78 -2.49
CA GLN A 860 -16.77 -13.51 -2.89
C GLN A 860 -16.57 -14.28 -4.21
N ALA A 861 -15.50 -14.01 -4.97
CA ALA A 861 -15.20 -14.70 -6.21
C ALA A 861 -14.53 -16.08 -5.98
N PRO A 862 -14.90 -17.12 -6.74
CA PRO A 862 -14.19 -18.40 -6.73
C PRO A 862 -12.70 -18.27 -7.07
N LEU A 863 -11.83 -19.13 -6.54
CA LEU A 863 -10.36 -19.06 -6.73
C LEU A 863 -9.91 -18.93 -8.21
N SER A 864 -10.59 -19.61 -9.13
CA SER A 864 -10.32 -19.56 -10.57
C SER A 864 -11.09 -18.47 -11.34
N MET A 865 -11.77 -17.56 -10.63
CA MET A 865 -12.58 -16.44 -11.16
C MET A 865 -12.23 -15.11 -10.49
N LYS A 866 -11.09 -15.03 -9.80
CA LYS A 866 -10.63 -13.80 -9.17
C LYS A 866 -10.44 -12.64 -10.17
N SER A 867 -10.10 -12.93 -11.43
CA SER A 867 -10.08 -11.93 -12.51
C SER A 867 -11.46 -11.31 -12.78
N LEU A 868 -12.53 -12.09 -12.65
CA LEU A 868 -13.91 -11.59 -12.78
C LEU A 868 -14.32 -10.68 -11.62
N GLY A 869 -13.82 -10.91 -10.40
CA GLY A 869 -14.05 -9.99 -9.28
C GLY A 869 -13.56 -8.57 -9.61
N THR A 870 -12.38 -8.45 -10.21
CA THR A 870 -11.83 -7.17 -10.70
C THR A 870 -12.65 -6.61 -11.86
N SER A 871 -13.10 -7.45 -12.80
CA SER A 871 -13.97 -7.02 -13.91
C SER A 871 -15.33 -6.51 -13.44
N TYR A 872 -15.95 -7.13 -12.43
CA TYR A 872 -17.20 -6.65 -11.84
C TYR A 872 -17.02 -5.29 -11.15
N PHE A 873 -15.92 -5.13 -10.42
CA PHE A 873 -15.55 -3.85 -9.84
C PHE A 873 -15.45 -2.75 -10.91
N THR A 874 -14.64 -2.95 -11.96
CA THR A 874 -14.49 -1.93 -13.03
C THR A 874 -15.79 -1.68 -13.78
N SER A 875 -16.57 -2.72 -14.07
CA SER A 875 -17.85 -2.58 -14.80
C SER A 875 -18.89 -1.82 -14.00
N SER A 876 -18.89 -1.96 -12.66
CA SER A 876 -19.76 -1.16 -11.80
C SER A 876 -19.47 0.34 -11.89
N LEU A 877 -18.18 0.73 -12.00
CA LEU A 877 -17.79 2.12 -12.28
C LEU A 877 -18.22 2.55 -13.68
N GLY A 878 -18.16 1.65 -14.66
CA GLY A 878 -18.62 1.87 -16.02
C GLY A 878 -20.12 2.21 -16.09
N ILE A 879 -20.96 1.36 -15.49
CA ILE A 879 -22.41 1.57 -15.35
C ILE A 879 -22.70 2.89 -14.64
N GLY A 880 -21.86 3.26 -13.66
CA GLY A 880 -21.92 4.54 -12.96
C GLY A 880 -21.89 5.77 -13.84
N ASN A 881 -20.90 5.80 -14.71
CA ASN A 881 -20.77 6.97 -15.56
C ASN A 881 -21.92 7.04 -16.59
N PHE A 882 -22.40 5.91 -17.13
CA PHE A 882 -23.56 5.92 -18.02
C PHE A 882 -24.85 6.36 -17.33
N LEU A 883 -25.05 5.91 -16.09
CA LEU A 883 -26.22 6.31 -15.31
C LEU A 883 -26.17 7.78 -14.93
N SER A 884 -24.99 8.32 -14.60
CA SER A 884 -24.78 9.75 -14.41
C SER A 884 -25.19 10.54 -15.65
N SER A 885 -24.78 10.10 -16.86
CA SER A 885 -25.20 10.74 -18.11
C SER A 885 -26.73 10.70 -18.31
N PHE A 886 -27.33 9.54 -18.04
CA PHE A 886 -28.78 9.34 -18.17
C PHE A 886 -29.55 10.26 -17.22
N VAL A 887 -29.16 10.32 -15.95
CA VAL A 887 -29.77 11.18 -14.92
C VAL A 887 -29.61 12.65 -15.28
N LEU A 888 -28.40 13.07 -15.66
CA LEU A 888 -28.10 14.46 -16.02
C LEU A 888 -28.96 14.94 -17.20
N THR A 889 -29.06 14.11 -18.25
CA THR A 889 -29.89 14.39 -19.43
C THR A 889 -31.36 14.48 -19.06
N THR A 890 -31.87 13.49 -18.32
CA THR A 890 -33.28 13.42 -17.93
C THR A 890 -33.69 14.63 -17.08
N VAL A 891 -32.87 15.03 -16.10
CA VAL A 891 -33.14 16.19 -15.25
C VAL A 891 -33.06 17.50 -16.06
N SER A 892 -32.05 17.65 -16.93
CA SER A 892 -31.95 18.80 -17.83
C SER A 892 -33.23 18.95 -18.68
N ASP A 893 -33.69 17.87 -19.30
CA ASP A 893 -34.82 17.91 -20.21
C ASP A 893 -36.15 18.11 -19.48
N TYR A 894 -36.34 17.42 -18.35
CA TYR A 894 -37.55 17.54 -17.54
C TYR A 894 -37.71 18.94 -16.95
N THR A 895 -36.63 19.54 -16.45
CA THR A 895 -36.69 20.86 -15.80
C THR A 895 -36.87 22.01 -16.79
N LYS A 896 -36.58 21.79 -18.07
CA LYS A 896 -36.84 22.72 -19.19
C LYS A 896 -38.28 22.67 -19.72
N ARG A 897 -39.05 21.61 -19.41
CA ARG A 897 -40.46 21.49 -19.87
C ARG A 897 -41.33 22.61 -19.30
N GLY A 898 -42.32 23.04 -20.09
CA GLY A 898 -43.28 24.07 -19.68
C GLY A 898 -42.75 25.51 -19.69
N GLY A 899 -41.76 25.82 -20.53
CA GLY A 899 -41.24 27.19 -20.72
C GLY A 899 -40.30 27.70 -19.63
N ARG A 900 -39.88 26.84 -18.70
CA ARG A 900 -38.92 27.18 -17.63
C ARG A 900 -37.49 27.12 -18.17
N LYS A 901 -36.57 27.92 -17.60
CA LYS A 901 -35.15 27.96 -18.01
C LYS A 901 -34.40 26.64 -17.77
N GLY A 902 -34.90 25.74 -16.90
CA GLY A 902 -34.20 24.52 -16.50
C GLY A 902 -33.21 24.75 -15.36
N TRP A 903 -32.81 23.66 -14.67
CA TRP A 903 -31.88 23.76 -13.53
C TRP A 903 -30.41 23.88 -13.96
N ILE A 904 -30.05 23.30 -15.10
CA ILE A 904 -28.67 23.22 -15.59
C ILE A 904 -28.53 24.00 -16.90
N LEU A 905 -27.77 25.10 -16.82
CA LEU A 905 -27.55 26.06 -17.90
C LEU A 905 -26.05 26.18 -18.21
N ASP A 906 -25.72 26.65 -19.41
CA ASP A 906 -24.33 26.91 -19.81
C ASP A 906 -23.69 28.08 -19.07
N ASN A 907 -24.51 28.97 -18.49
CA ASN A 907 -24.09 30.01 -17.58
C ASN A 907 -24.35 29.57 -16.13
N LEU A 908 -23.29 29.12 -15.46
CA LEU A 908 -23.36 28.62 -14.08
C LEU A 908 -23.80 29.70 -13.09
N ASN A 909 -23.60 30.99 -13.36
CA ASN A 909 -24.00 32.07 -12.44
C ASN A 909 -25.53 32.27 -12.37
N VAL A 910 -26.26 31.75 -13.37
CA VAL A 910 -27.74 31.79 -13.44
C VAL A 910 -28.34 30.38 -13.32
N SER A 911 -27.51 29.35 -13.30
CA SER A 911 -27.90 27.95 -13.18
C SER A 911 -28.22 27.59 -11.73
N HIS A 912 -29.18 26.69 -11.52
CA HIS A 912 -29.52 26.13 -10.21
C HIS A 912 -28.94 24.71 -10.04
N LEU A 913 -27.61 24.61 -10.04
CA LEU A 913 -26.94 23.32 -9.76
C LEU A 913 -27.20 22.83 -8.33
N ASP A 914 -27.54 23.73 -7.42
CA ASP A 914 -27.92 23.39 -6.06
C ASP A 914 -29.16 22.48 -6.01
N TYR A 915 -30.14 22.68 -6.90
CA TYR A 915 -31.30 21.78 -7.03
C TYR A 915 -30.92 20.41 -7.60
N TYR A 916 -29.96 20.37 -8.53
CA TYR A 916 -29.45 19.11 -9.06
C TYR A 916 -28.70 18.30 -7.99
N TYR A 917 -27.84 18.95 -7.20
CA TYR A 917 -27.16 18.30 -6.07
C TYR A 917 -28.13 17.87 -4.96
N ALA A 918 -29.17 18.67 -4.68
CA ALA A 918 -30.22 18.28 -3.74
C ALA A 918 -30.98 17.03 -4.23
N PHE A 919 -31.30 16.96 -5.53
CA PHE A 919 -31.91 15.78 -6.13
C PHE A 919 -31.00 14.54 -6.01
N LEU A 920 -29.71 14.67 -6.31
CA LEU A 920 -28.73 13.59 -6.13
C LEU A 920 -28.57 13.18 -4.66
N ALA A 921 -28.70 14.11 -3.71
CA ALA A 921 -28.71 13.79 -2.28
C ALA A 921 -29.91 12.92 -1.90
N VAL A 922 -31.11 13.27 -2.38
CA VAL A 922 -32.33 12.46 -2.15
C VAL A 922 -32.17 11.08 -2.79
N LEU A 923 -31.67 11.02 -4.02
CA LEU A 923 -31.45 9.76 -4.72
C LEU A 923 -30.41 8.88 -4.02
N SER A 924 -29.33 9.47 -3.50
CA SER A 924 -28.31 8.78 -2.70
C SER A 924 -28.87 8.27 -1.37
N PHE A 925 -29.78 9.03 -0.74
CA PHE A 925 -30.46 8.62 0.48
C PHE A 925 -31.40 7.43 0.23
N LEU A 926 -32.23 7.48 -0.83
CA LEU A 926 -33.07 6.35 -1.24
C LEU A 926 -32.23 5.11 -1.56
N ASN A 927 -31.10 5.31 -2.23
CA ASN A 927 -30.14 4.26 -2.54
C ASN A 927 -29.60 3.57 -1.27
N PHE A 928 -29.29 4.34 -0.23
CA PHE A 928 -28.85 3.76 1.04
C PHE A 928 -29.91 2.85 1.69
N PHE A 929 -31.21 3.20 1.65
CA PHE A 929 -32.26 2.30 2.16
C PHE A 929 -32.40 1.03 1.34
N PHE A 930 -32.30 1.15 0.02
CA PHE A 930 -32.29 -0.02 -0.84
C PHE A 930 -31.07 -0.91 -0.53
N PHE A 931 -29.88 -0.32 -0.35
CA PHE A 931 -28.70 -1.06 0.08
C PHE A 931 -28.93 -1.81 1.40
N LEU A 932 -29.58 -1.19 2.39
CA LEU A 932 -29.91 -1.85 3.66
C LEU A 932 -30.86 -3.05 3.45
N TYR A 933 -31.87 -2.91 2.59
CA TYR A 933 -32.78 -4.01 2.24
C TYR A 933 -32.02 -5.20 1.65
N VAL A 934 -31.10 -4.94 0.71
CA VAL A 934 -30.35 -6.03 0.06
C VAL A 934 -29.23 -6.57 0.96
N ALA A 935 -28.57 -5.73 1.77
CA ALA A 935 -27.56 -6.17 2.73
C ALA A 935 -28.16 -7.10 3.78
N LYS A 936 -29.41 -6.85 4.22
CA LYS A 936 -30.14 -7.76 5.13
C LYS A 936 -30.43 -9.12 4.50
N SER A 937 -30.60 -9.17 3.19
CA SER A 937 -30.91 -10.40 2.44
C SER A 937 -29.65 -11.15 1.95
N PHE A 938 -28.45 -10.59 2.15
CA PHE A 938 -27.20 -11.13 1.63
C PHE A 938 -26.57 -12.16 2.57
N VAL A 939 -26.22 -13.33 2.04
CA VAL A 939 -25.53 -14.41 2.79
C VAL A 939 -24.06 -14.41 2.41
N TYR A 940 -23.17 -14.24 3.39
CA TYR A 940 -21.72 -14.26 3.18
C TYR A 940 -21.20 -15.67 2.86
N ASN A 941 -20.20 -15.75 1.98
CA ASN A 941 -19.34 -16.93 1.82
C ASN A 941 -18.38 -17.06 3.03
N VAL A 942 -18.91 -17.28 4.23
CA VAL A 942 -18.07 -17.64 5.39
C VAL A 942 -17.71 -19.13 5.27
N ASP A 943 -16.41 -19.41 5.31
CA ASP A 943 -15.87 -20.69 5.74
C ASP A 943 -16.12 -21.92 4.86
N VAL A 944 -16.08 -21.84 3.53
CA VAL A 944 -15.86 -23.10 2.76
C VAL A 944 -14.49 -23.70 3.09
N THR A 945 -13.52 -22.90 3.53
CA THR A 945 -12.20 -23.38 3.95
C THR A 945 -12.19 -23.95 5.36
N ASP A 946 -12.95 -23.36 6.29
CA ASP A 946 -13.07 -23.89 7.65
C ASP A 946 -14.12 -25.02 7.73
N LEU A 947 -15.23 -24.98 6.98
CA LEU A 947 -16.05 -26.18 6.70
C LEU A 947 -15.25 -27.27 6.00
N LYS A 948 -14.29 -26.96 5.10
CA LYS A 948 -13.42 -28.00 4.51
C LYS A 948 -12.47 -28.60 5.53
N LYS A 949 -12.00 -27.82 6.50
CA LYS A 949 -11.21 -28.35 7.62
C LYS A 949 -12.06 -29.18 8.56
N ASP A 950 -13.27 -28.73 8.86
CA ASP A 950 -14.20 -29.41 9.76
C ASP A 950 -14.76 -30.68 9.11
N LEU A 951 -15.09 -30.65 7.82
CA LEU A 951 -15.52 -31.81 7.03
C LEU A 951 -14.36 -32.79 6.80
N ALA A 952 -13.13 -32.31 6.57
CA ALA A 952 -11.95 -33.17 6.51
C ALA A 952 -11.61 -33.79 7.88
N MET A 953 -11.87 -33.07 8.98
CA MET A 953 -11.78 -33.61 10.35
C MET A 953 -12.90 -34.61 10.63
N GLU A 954 -14.13 -34.38 10.18
CA GLU A 954 -15.26 -35.32 10.31
C GLU A 954 -15.05 -36.60 9.49
N ILE A 955 -14.59 -36.50 8.24
CA ILE A 955 -14.26 -37.66 7.39
C ILE A 955 -13.13 -38.48 8.03
N SER A 956 -12.10 -37.81 8.56
CA SER A 956 -11.02 -38.49 9.30
C SER A 956 -11.50 -39.14 10.60
N SER A 957 -12.57 -38.61 11.23
CA SER A 957 -13.17 -39.21 12.43
C SER A 957 -14.06 -40.42 12.12
N LYS A 958 -14.84 -40.40 11.04
CA LYS A 958 -15.69 -41.53 10.62
C LYS A 958 -14.90 -42.73 10.13
N ASP A 959 -13.80 -42.49 9.40
CA ASP A 959 -12.87 -43.57 9.01
C ASP A 959 -12.24 -44.24 10.24
N LYS A 960 -11.93 -43.48 11.30
CA LYS A 960 -11.47 -44.08 12.57
C LYS A 960 -12.55 -44.89 13.28
N THR A 961 -13.81 -44.50 13.18
CA THR A 961 -14.92 -45.19 13.87
C THR A 961 -15.29 -46.50 13.16
N LEU A 962 -15.26 -46.53 11.82
CA LEU A 962 -15.46 -47.74 11.01
C LEU A 962 -14.29 -48.73 11.13
N VAL A 963 -13.06 -48.24 11.29
CA VAL A 963 -11.89 -49.09 11.58
C VAL A 963 -11.98 -49.69 12.99
N LEU A 964 -12.47 -48.94 13.98
CA LEU A 964 -12.68 -49.44 15.35
C LEU A 964 -13.81 -50.47 15.45
N GLU A 965 -14.91 -50.34 14.70
CA GLU A 965 -15.96 -51.37 14.63
C GLU A 965 -15.50 -52.64 13.90
N SER A 966 -14.65 -52.52 12.87
CA SER A 966 -14.04 -53.65 12.18
C SER A 966 -13.04 -54.42 13.07
N GLU A 967 -12.30 -53.72 13.93
CA GLU A 967 -11.35 -54.33 14.87
C GLU A 967 -12.03 -54.96 16.10
N ALA A 968 -13.20 -54.44 16.52
CA ALA A 968 -13.99 -55.00 17.62
C ALA A 968 -14.62 -56.37 17.28
N THR A 969 -14.98 -56.61 16.01
CA THR A 969 -15.46 -57.95 15.57
C THR A 969 -14.34 -58.98 15.42
N HIS A 970 -13.08 -58.56 15.28
CA HIS A 970 -11.95 -59.47 15.08
C HIS A 970 -11.28 -59.94 16.39
N THR A 971 -11.66 -59.39 17.54
CA THR A 971 -11.05 -59.69 18.85
C THR A 971 -11.90 -60.60 19.77
N GLY A 972 -12.99 -61.18 19.25
CA GLY A 972 -13.89 -62.07 20.00
C GLY A 972 -13.65 -63.57 19.84
N LEU A 973 -12.52 -64.02 19.29
CA LEU A 973 -12.31 -65.45 18.95
C LEU A 973 -10.90 -65.95 19.25
N ILE A 974 -10.39 -65.70 20.46
CA ILE A 974 -9.34 -66.51 21.10
C ILE A 974 -9.56 -66.49 22.63
N ILE A 975 -10.45 -67.36 23.14
CA ILE A 975 -10.30 -68.17 24.36
C ILE A 975 -10.84 -69.55 24.03
#